data_AF-A0A1C6V0Z4-F1
#
_entry.id   AF-A0A1C6V0Z4-F1
#
_cell.length_a   1.000
_cell.length_b   1.000
_cell.length_c   1.000
_cell.angle_alpha   90.00
_cell.angle_beta   90.00
_cell.angle_gamma   90.00
#
_symmetry.space_group_name_H-M   'P 1'
#
loop_
_entity.id
_entity.type
_entity.pdbx_description
1 polymer ?
#
loop_
_entity_poly.entity_id
_entity_poly.type
_entity_poly.pdbx_seq_one_letter_code
_entity_poly.pdbx_strand_id
1 'polypeptide(L)'
;MSVDGWNKVLVLGGIRSGKSEFAESLVGEATTVRYLATSAEGDPEDAEWAQRLATHRGRRPGGWRTEETASDPRRLADVVSAAEAHETLLVDDLGGWVTVLLDPAHQPADDTATIDELATAIRTCAARIVLVSPEVGLSLVPTTPIGRAFTDALGAANRAVADACDTVVLVVAGQPCRLKPAGTSGPVVLPAQAVPAAAEPASAQAVGLPTADRAAAPAPRDATPPPHAPVPADATSVPVAPEAGTAVPDAGTGTGTGGATWAAPTMSLPVLATGLVIQPGMELPMPDDYAGPQAVERLATLDVPGAGLGVLERVVGFAAATQGTPTPAAWERVRLVLLNGEHEGGAAAGTVPGESGRRAQQAENGTGVLGRLAAETGAAVQVVDVPTAAPMEQVPALTAETVEAALRFGWQLAEEAAEAGVQLLVLGSCGAGADAAAAAVLAATAGAEPATVLGRVVGADGQIDDAAWMRRCAAVRDAMHRTRRSPRGAKDILAELGGGDVAVATGILLGATARRLPVLLDGPVGLAAGMVGRDLAGQSRHWCLLADAGGHPAVTLAADVLGLSPLLDLRMGLGEGANALAVLPLLRSVLALAADLPTRPADTDDPADRAAPDAPSAGAPSTDAPSTDGPGTGDQPGSDGSSGDEPVTAPPVTGTGPADLPPGDDLRDFVEPEPTGPGPATTAEGQTGPAQTTLDQAGPTQAGPTQAGPTQAGPTQAGPAGSGRPLG
;
A
#
# COMPACT_ATOMS: atom_id res chain seq x y z
N MET A 1 16.91 -33.83 12.60
CA MET A 1 16.01 -33.19 13.58
C MET A 1 15.13 -34.30 14.15
N SER A 2 15.29 -34.69 15.41
CA SER A 2 14.40 -35.73 15.98
C SER A 2 13.00 -35.12 16.15
N VAL A 3 12.01 -35.77 15.52
CA VAL A 3 10.59 -35.41 15.50
C VAL A 3 9.86 -36.10 16.67
N ASP A 4 10.61 -36.79 17.52
CA ASP A 4 10.12 -37.72 18.54
C ASP A 4 9.72 -37.03 19.85
N GLY A 5 9.93 -35.71 19.94
CA GLY A 5 9.65 -34.92 21.15
C GLY A 5 8.28 -34.22 21.18
N TRP A 6 7.46 -34.35 20.14
CA TRP A 6 6.19 -33.62 20.04
C TRP A 6 5.00 -34.54 20.19
N ASN A 7 4.13 -34.25 21.16
CA ASN A 7 2.89 -35.01 21.35
C ASN A 7 1.73 -34.38 20.57
N LYS A 8 1.72 -33.05 20.40
CA LYS A 8 0.63 -32.31 19.74
C LYS A 8 1.19 -31.36 18.69
N VAL A 9 0.89 -31.64 17.42
CA VAL A 9 1.44 -30.91 16.26
C VAL A 9 0.29 -30.32 15.44
N LEU A 10 0.32 -29.01 15.18
CA LEU A 10 -0.51 -28.39 14.15
C LEU A 10 0.33 -28.15 12.88
N VAL A 11 -0.16 -28.63 11.74
CA VAL A 11 0.42 -28.45 10.41
C VAL A 11 -0.50 -27.54 9.60
N LEU A 12 -0.02 -26.32 9.37
CA LEU A 12 -0.66 -25.29 8.56
C LEU A 12 -0.08 -25.28 7.14
N GLY A 13 -0.86 -24.83 6.16
CA GLY A 13 -0.32 -24.59 4.83
C GLY A 13 -1.37 -24.21 3.80
N GLY A 14 -0.92 -23.64 2.68
CA GLY A 14 -1.78 -23.31 1.55
C GLY A 14 -2.26 -24.54 0.76
N ILE A 15 -3.13 -24.31 -0.22
CA ILE A 15 -3.54 -25.33 -1.19
C ILE A 15 -2.31 -25.84 -1.94
N ARG A 16 -2.15 -27.17 -2.05
CA ARG A 16 -1.00 -27.84 -2.71
C ARG A 16 0.38 -27.50 -2.13
N SER A 17 0.43 -27.04 -0.88
CA SER A 17 1.69 -26.74 -0.18
C SER A 17 2.50 -27.97 0.21
N GLY A 18 1.91 -29.17 0.21
CA GLY A 18 2.54 -30.39 0.76
C GLY A 18 2.18 -30.68 2.23
N LYS A 19 1.20 -29.95 2.81
CA LYS A 19 0.86 -30.06 4.24
C LYS A 19 0.41 -31.45 4.68
N SER A 20 -0.42 -32.12 3.87
CA SER A 20 -0.91 -33.47 4.18
C SER A 20 0.21 -34.50 4.07
N GLU A 21 1.06 -34.42 3.04
CA GLU A 21 2.24 -35.30 2.89
C GLU A 21 3.21 -35.14 4.06
N PHE A 22 3.45 -33.90 4.50
CA PHE A 22 4.26 -33.64 5.68
C PHE A 22 3.63 -34.23 6.94
N ALA A 23 2.32 -34.02 7.16
CA ALA A 23 1.61 -34.55 8.33
C ALA A 23 1.60 -36.09 8.39
N GLU A 24 1.40 -36.75 7.26
CA GLU A 24 1.49 -38.21 7.13
C GLU A 24 2.89 -38.72 7.49
N SER A 25 3.95 -38.02 7.07
CA SER A 25 5.33 -38.39 7.43
C SER A 25 5.60 -38.36 8.94
N LEU A 26 4.85 -37.56 9.71
CA LEU A 26 4.98 -37.46 11.17
C LEU A 26 4.36 -38.65 11.93
N VAL A 27 3.50 -39.43 11.26
CA VAL A 27 2.78 -40.57 11.83
C VAL A 27 3.11 -41.90 11.14
N GLY A 28 3.96 -41.88 10.10
CA GLY A 28 4.29 -43.05 9.29
C GLY A 28 4.93 -44.22 10.05
N GLU A 29 5.62 -43.94 11.15
CA GLU A 29 6.27 -44.97 12.00
C GLU A 29 5.38 -45.44 13.18
N ALA A 30 4.18 -44.87 13.35
CA ALA A 30 3.29 -45.21 14.46
C ALA A 30 2.59 -46.56 14.24
N THR A 31 2.49 -47.37 15.29
CA THR A 31 1.88 -48.72 15.24
C THR A 31 0.37 -48.71 15.07
N THR A 32 -0.30 -47.65 15.54
CA THR A 32 -1.77 -47.51 15.56
C THR A 32 -2.15 -46.08 15.23
N VAL A 33 -2.59 -45.84 13.99
CA VAL A 33 -3.04 -44.53 13.52
C VAL A 33 -4.55 -44.54 13.31
N ARG A 34 -5.23 -43.60 13.97
CA ARG A 34 -6.64 -43.28 13.75
C ARG A 34 -6.74 -41.99 12.95
N TYR A 35 -7.21 -42.10 11.71
CA TYR A 35 -7.42 -40.98 10.81
C TYR A 35 -8.83 -40.42 11.04
N LEU A 36 -8.94 -39.14 11.40
CA LEU A 36 -10.21 -38.46 11.63
C LEU A 36 -10.56 -37.63 10.38
N ALA A 37 -11.55 -38.12 9.65
CA ALA A 37 -12.07 -37.46 8.46
C ALA A 37 -13.18 -36.49 8.85
N THR A 38 -12.94 -35.20 8.59
CA THR A 38 -13.74 -34.09 9.12
C THR A 38 -14.68 -33.46 8.10
N SER A 39 -14.48 -33.74 6.81
CA SER A 39 -15.35 -33.26 5.74
C SER A 39 -16.52 -34.22 5.51
N ALA A 40 -17.69 -33.67 5.17
CA ALA A 40 -18.83 -34.48 4.74
C ALA A 40 -18.51 -35.19 3.41
N GLU A 41 -19.21 -36.30 3.12
CA GLU A 41 -19.18 -36.88 1.77
C GLU A 41 -19.62 -35.79 0.78
N GLY A 42 -18.71 -35.38 -0.11
CA GLY A 42 -18.98 -34.29 -1.04
C GLY A 42 -20.06 -34.66 -2.06
N ASP A 43 -20.48 -33.66 -2.85
CA ASP A 43 -21.48 -33.85 -3.90
C ASP A 43 -21.06 -35.00 -4.84
N PRO A 44 -21.89 -36.04 -5.02
CA PRO A 44 -21.62 -37.14 -5.95
C PRO A 44 -21.37 -36.68 -7.40
N GLU A 45 -21.81 -35.47 -7.77
CA GLU A 45 -21.59 -34.88 -9.09
C GLU A 45 -20.24 -34.15 -9.21
N ASP A 46 -19.52 -33.89 -8.12
CA ASP A 46 -18.16 -33.33 -8.14
C ASP A 46 -17.12 -34.45 -8.30
N ALA A 47 -16.93 -34.86 -9.57
CA ALA A 47 -15.96 -35.88 -9.95
C ALA A 47 -14.51 -35.52 -9.57
N GLU A 48 -14.15 -34.24 -9.51
CA GLU A 48 -12.81 -33.78 -9.14
C GLU A 48 -12.57 -33.96 -7.63
N TRP A 49 -13.54 -33.61 -6.80
CA TRP A 49 -13.50 -33.83 -5.36
C TRP A 49 -13.50 -35.32 -5.00
N ALA A 50 -14.35 -36.12 -5.65
CA ALA A 50 -14.40 -37.57 -5.46
C ALA A 50 -13.06 -38.25 -5.80
N GLN A 51 -12.39 -37.81 -6.88
CA GLN A 51 -11.07 -38.32 -7.28
C GLN A 51 -9.97 -37.92 -6.28
N ARG A 52 -10.03 -36.71 -5.70
CA ARG A 52 -9.12 -36.27 -4.64
C ARG A 52 -9.30 -37.11 -3.37
N LEU A 53 -10.54 -37.36 -2.97
CA LEU A 53 -10.87 -38.20 -1.82
C LEU A 53 -10.38 -39.65 -2.03
N ALA A 54 -10.55 -40.20 -3.24
CA ALA A 54 -10.04 -41.53 -3.60
C ALA A 54 -8.51 -41.61 -3.60
N THR A 55 -7.82 -40.58 -4.11
CA THR A 55 -6.35 -40.50 -4.10
C THR A 55 -5.80 -40.37 -2.68
N HIS A 56 -6.50 -39.65 -1.81
CA HIS A 56 -6.11 -39.50 -0.41
C HIS A 56 -6.42 -40.76 0.41
N ARG A 57 -7.53 -41.47 0.12
CA ARG A 57 -7.81 -42.81 0.68
C ARG A 57 -6.79 -43.86 0.22
N GLY A 58 -6.38 -43.84 -1.05
CA GLY A 58 -5.44 -44.80 -1.63
C GLY A 58 -3.99 -44.67 -1.14
N ARG A 59 -3.61 -43.52 -0.56
CA ARG A 59 -2.28 -43.29 0.04
C ARG A 59 -2.13 -43.87 1.45
N ARG A 60 -3.22 -44.28 2.09
CA ARG A 60 -3.23 -44.72 3.49
C ARG A 60 -2.78 -46.19 3.59
N PRO A 61 -1.84 -46.53 4.49
CA PRO A 61 -1.53 -47.92 4.80
C PRO A 61 -2.77 -48.65 5.35
N GLY A 62 -2.97 -49.92 4.96
CA GLY A 62 -4.15 -50.70 5.37
C GLY A 62 -4.30 -50.96 6.88
N GLY A 63 -3.30 -50.60 7.69
CA GLY A 63 -3.35 -50.67 9.16
C GLY A 63 -3.98 -49.44 9.83
N TRP A 64 -4.31 -48.38 9.07
CA TRP A 64 -4.94 -47.18 9.61
C TRP A 64 -6.45 -47.36 9.73
N ARG A 65 -7.03 -46.91 10.84
CA ARG A 65 -8.50 -46.89 11.02
C ARG A 65 -9.02 -45.49 10.71
N THR A 66 -9.98 -45.37 9.81
CA THR A 66 -10.66 -44.10 9.54
C THR A 66 -11.93 -43.99 10.39
N GLU A 67 -12.14 -42.83 10.99
CA GLU A 67 -13.35 -42.46 11.71
C GLU A 67 -13.88 -41.13 11.14
N GLU A 68 -15.13 -41.14 10.67
CA GLU A 68 -15.79 -40.00 10.07
C GLU A 68 -16.46 -39.15 11.17
N THR A 69 -16.12 -37.87 11.26
CA THR A 69 -16.62 -36.94 12.29
C THR A 69 -17.52 -35.83 11.72
N ALA A 70 -17.82 -35.85 10.43
CA ALA A 70 -18.54 -34.78 9.74
C ALA A 70 -20.05 -34.68 10.06
N SER A 71 -20.60 -35.61 10.83
CA SER A 71 -22.04 -35.64 11.17
C SER A 71 -22.46 -34.61 12.22
N ASP A 72 -21.52 -34.16 13.06
CA ASP A 72 -21.75 -33.22 14.17
C ASP A 72 -20.42 -32.53 14.48
N PRO A 73 -20.35 -31.18 14.51
CA PRO A 73 -19.11 -30.47 14.81
C PRO A 73 -18.51 -30.82 16.19
N ARG A 74 -19.31 -31.24 17.18
CA ARG A 74 -18.84 -31.67 18.51
C ARG A 74 -18.17 -33.04 18.50
N ARG A 75 -18.50 -33.90 17.53
CA ARG A 75 -18.00 -35.28 17.46
C ARG A 75 -16.48 -35.37 17.38
N LEU A 76 -15.84 -34.40 16.73
CA LEU A 76 -14.38 -34.35 16.69
C LEU A 76 -13.78 -34.19 18.09
N ALA A 77 -14.34 -33.30 18.92
CA ALA A 77 -13.89 -33.08 20.29
C ALA A 77 -14.12 -34.32 21.18
N ASP A 78 -15.23 -35.02 20.99
CA ASP A 78 -15.54 -36.27 21.71
C ASP A 78 -14.52 -37.37 21.39
N VAL A 79 -14.21 -37.58 20.11
CA VAL A 79 -13.24 -38.60 19.67
C VAL A 79 -11.84 -38.27 20.17
N VAL A 80 -11.44 -36.99 20.12
CA VAL A 80 -10.15 -36.53 20.65
C VAL A 80 -10.07 -36.74 22.17
N SER A 81 -11.16 -36.49 22.90
CA SER A 81 -11.21 -36.65 24.36
C SER A 81 -11.20 -38.12 24.80
N ALA A 82 -11.78 -39.02 23.99
CA ALA A 82 -11.85 -40.45 24.28
C ALA A 82 -10.58 -41.23 23.87
N ALA A 83 -9.62 -40.59 23.19
CA ALA A 83 -8.44 -41.25 22.67
C ALA A 83 -7.46 -41.67 23.78
N GLU A 84 -6.95 -42.89 23.68
CA GLU A 84 -6.03 -43.46 24.67
C GLU A 84 -4.57 -43.10 24.38
N ALA A 85 -3.71 -43.07 25.40
CA ALA A 85 -2.31 -42.64 25.28
C ALA A 85 -1.44 -43.49 24.31
N HIS A 86 -1.89 -44.70 23.97
CA HIS A 86 -1.19 -45.58 23.03
C HIS A 86 -1.59 -45.33 21.57
N GLU A 87 -2.59 -44.48 21.32
CA GLU A 87 -3.08 -44.15 19.98
C GLU A 87 -2.34 -42.95 19.37
N THR A 88 -2.35 -42.87 18.04
CA THR A 88 -1.93 -41.68 17.28
C THR A 88 -3.09 -41.20 16.41
N LEU A 89 -3.50 -39.96 16.59
CA LEU A 89 -4.57 -39.33 15.83
C LEU A 89 -3.99 -38.46 14.71
N LEU A 90 -4.57 -38.57 13.51
CA LEU A 90 -4.32 -37.65 12.39
C LEU A 90 -5.65 -37.03 11.95
N VAL A 91 -5.78 -35.71 12.13
CA VAL A 91 -6.97 -34.94 11.71
C VAL A 91 -6.65 -34.22 10.40
N ASP A 92 -7.35 -34.52 9.31
CA ASP A 92 -7.17 -33.87 8.01
C ASP A 92 -8.54 -33.63 7.35
N ASP A 93 -9.04 -32.39 7.26
CA ASP A 93 -8.48 -31.14 7.82
C ASP A 93 -9.50 -30.33 8.64
N LEU A 94 -9.02 -29.38 9.44
CA LEU A 94 -9.90 -28.44 10.16
C LEU A 94 -10.73 -27.57 9.21
N GLY A 95 -10.34 -27.41 7.94
CA GLY A 95 -11.15 -26.75 6.93
C GLY A 95 -12.48 -27.46 6.71
N GLY A 96 -12.45 -28.78 6.50
CA GLY A 96 -13.64 -29.63 6.43
C GLY A 96 -14.49 -29.54 7.70
N TRP A 97 -13.86 -29.54 8.88
CA TRP A 97 -14.57 -29.38 10.14
C TRP A 97 -15.31 -28.02 10.24
N VAL A 98 -14.66 -26.92 9.83
CA VAL A 98 -15.31 -25.59 9.80
C VAL A 98 -16.47 -25.54 8.80
N THR A 99 -16.42 -26.29 7.70
CA THR A 99 -17.59 -26.37 6.79
C THR A 99 -18.80 -26.99 7.49
N VAL A 100 -18.61 -27.99 8.35
CA VAL A 100 -19.67 -28.62 9.14
C VAL A 100 -20.17 -27.69 10.24
N LEU A 101 -19.26 -26.94 10.87
CA LEU A 101 -19.58 -25.93 11.90
C LEU A 101 -20.51 -24.84 11.35
N LEU A 102 -20.24 -24.35 10.14
CA LEU A 102 -21.00 -23.30 9.48
C LEU A 102 -22.22 -23.81 8.69
N ASP A 103 -22.50 -25.10 8.70
CA ASP A 103 -23.65 -25.68 8.02
C ASP A 103 -24.95 -25.08 8.59
N PRO A 104 -25.85 -24.51 7.75
CA PRO A 104 -27.13 -23.99 8.17
C PRO A 104 -27.98 -24.98 8.99
N ALA A 105 -27.82 -26.29 8.80
CA ALA A 105 -28.52 -27.32 9.57
C ALA A 105 -28.16 -27.32 11.07
N HIS A 106 -26.98 -26.79 11.42
CA HIS A 106 -26.50 -26.66 12.80
C HIS A 106 -26.68 -25.25 13.37
N GLN A 107 -27.22 -24.30 12.60
CA GLN A 107 -27.33 -22.90 13.00
C GLN A 107 -28.74 -22.53 13.50
N PRO A 108 -28.87 -21.60 14.46
CA PRO A 108 -27.80 -20.84 15.11
C PRO A 108 -27.06 -21.66 16.18
N ALA A 109 -25.73 -21.70 16.12
CA ALA A 109 -24.85 -22.29 17.12
C ALA A 109 -23.85 -21.28 17.68
N ASP A 110 -23.31 -21.56 18.86
CA ASP A 110 -22.16 -20.83 19.39
C ASP A 110 -20.87 -21.48 18.85
N ASP A 111 -20.46 -20.99 17.68
CA ASP A 111 -19.27 -21.48 16.99
C ASP A 111 -18.00 -21.26 17.82
N THR A 112 -17.96 -20.17 18.60
CA THR A 112 -16.80 -19.84 19.45
C THR A 112 -16.67 -20.84 20.59
N ALA A 113 -17.78 -21.14 21.28
CA ALA A 113 -17.78 -22.17 22.32
C ALA A 113 -17.37 -23.55 21.77
N THR A 114 -17.81 -23.90 20.57
CA THR A 114 -17.48 -25.19 19.93
C THR A 114 -15.99 -25.28 19.56
N ILE A 115 -15.40 -24.18 19.09
CA ILE A 115 -13.94 -24.08 18.87
C ILE A 115 -13.17 -24.23 20.18
N ASP A 116 -13.61 -23.59 21.26
CA ASP A 116 -12.97 -23.66 22.58
C ASP A 116 -13.06 -25.06 23.20
N GLU A 117 -14.18 -25.77 23.00
CA GLU A 117 -14.37 -27.17 23.37
C GLU A 117 -13.33 -28.06 22.66
N LEU A 118 -13.16 -27.90 21.33
CA LEU A 118 -12.16 -28.65 20.56
C LEU A 118 -10.73 -28.35 21.04
N ALA A 119 -10.38 -27.08 21.24
CA ALA A 119 -9.06 -26.69 21.73
C ALA A 119 -8.78 -27.27 23.13
N THR A 120 -9.80 -27.39 23.97
CA THR A 120 -9.70 -28.00 25.30
C THR A 120 -9.52 -29.51 25.23
N ALA A 121 -10.25 -30.19 24.35
CA ALA A 121 -10.05 -31.61 24.05
C ALA A 121 -8.61 -31.87 23.58
N ILE A 122 -8.08 -31.05 22.66
CA ILE A 122 -6.70 -31.17 22.18
C ILE A 122 -5.70 -30.95 23.32
N ARG A 123 -5.87 -29.91 24.15
CA ARG A 123 -5.00 -29.64 25.31
C ARG A 123 -4.94 -30.81 26.30
N THR A 124 -6.04 -31.50 26.51
CA THR A 124 -6.16 -32.57 27.51
C THR A 124 -5.95 -33.97 26.93
N CYS A 125 -5.93 -34.12 25.60
CA CYS A 125 -5.73 -35.39 24.92
C CYS A 125 -4.43 -36.09 25.36
N ALA A 126 -4.54 -37.37 25.69
CA ALA A 126 -3.44 -38.22 26.13
C ALA A 126 -2.70 -38.89 24.95
N ALA A 127 -3.36 -39.04 23.81
CA ALA A 127 -2.80 -39.59 22.57
C ALA A 127 -1.85 -38.60 21.88
N ARG A 128 -0.98 -39.11 21.00
CA ARG A 128 -0.26 -38.25 20.05
C ARG A 128 -1.24 -37.75 19.00
N ILE A 129 -1.25 -36.45 18.71
CA ILE A 129 -2.17 -35.85 17.74
C ILE A 129 -1.42 -34.96 16.74
N VAL A 130 -1.73 -35.18 15.46
CA VAL A 130 -1.31 -34.33 14.33
C VAL A 130 -2.57 -33.76 13.69
N LEU A 131 -2.67 -32.43 13.65
CA LEU A 131 -3.79 -31.72 13.04
C LEU A 131 -3.32 -31.04 11.76
N VAL A 132 -4.08 -31.18 10.69
CA VAL A 132 -3.87 -30.49 9.42
C VAL A 132 -4.93 -29.41 9.28
N SER A 133 -4.52 -28.21 8.89
CA SER A 133 -5.45 -27.13 8.61
C SER A 133 -4.95 -26.27 7.45
N PRO A 134 -5.84 -25.78 6.56
CA PRO A 134 -5.50 -24.70 5.65
C PRO A 134 -5.11 -23.44 6.42
N GLU A 135 -4.04 -22.77 5.96
CA GLU A 135 -3.75 -21.42 6.45
C GLU A 135 -4.61 -20.40 5.70
N VAL A 136 -5.52 -19.75 6.44
CA VAL A 136 -6.39 -18.70 5.94
C VAL A 136 -5.95 -17.35 6.52
N GLY A 137 -5.83 -16.35 5.65
CA GLY A 137 -5.25 -15.04 6.00
C GLY A 137 -4.02 -14.66 5.20
N LEU A 138 -3.43 -15.61 4.47
CA LEU A 138 -2.35 -15.38 3.49
C LEU A 138 -2.87 -15.27 2.03
N SER A 139 -4.19 -15.27 1.85
CA SER A 139 -4.88 -15.14 0.55
C SER A 139 -5.78 -13.89 0.55
N LEU A 140 -6.42 -13.59 -0.57
CA LEU A 140 -7.37 -12.48 -0.68
C LEU A 140 -8.57 -12.69 0.26
N VAL A 141 -9.10 -11.59 0.79
CA VAL A 141 -10.36 -11.63 1.55
C VAL A 141 -11.49 -12.10 0.63
N PRO A 142 -12.26 -13.13 1.01
CA PRO A 142 -13.36 -13.62 0.16
C PRO A 142 -14.41 -12.54 -0.13
N THR A 143 -14.87 -12.47 -1.37
CA THR A 143 -15.89 -11.51 -1.82
C THR A 143 -17.29 -11.87 -1.31
N THR A 144 -17.54 -13.16 -1.04
CA THR A 144 -18.84 -13.65 -0.55
C THR A 144 -18.93 -13.59 0.98
N PRO A 145 -20.11 -13.30 1.55
CA PRO A 145 -20.32 -13.34 3.00
C PRO A 145 -19.97 -14.70 3.63
N ILE A 146 -20.34 -15.80 2.97
CA ILE A 146 -20.04 -17.15 3.45
C ILE A 146 -18.53 -17.46 3.43
N GLY A 147 -17.80 -16.95 2.43
CA GLY A 147 -16.34 -17.08 2.39
C GLY A 147 -15.65 -16.32 3.52
N ARG A 148 -16.14 -15.11 3.85
CA ARG A 148 -15.63 -14.34 4.99
C ARG A 148 -15.91 -15.06 6.31
N ALA A 149 -17.14 -15.53 6.53
CA ALA A 149 -17.49 -16.32 7.72
C ALA A 149 -16.61 -17.56 7.86
N PHE A 150 -16.34 -18.28 6.77
CA PHE A 150 -15.42 -19.41 6.76
C PHE A 150 -13.98 -19.02 7.13
N THR A 151 -13.46 -17.93 6.56
CA THR A 151 -12.11 -17.43 6.86
C THR A 151 -11.99 -16.98 8.32
N ASP A 152 -12.98 -16.27 8.84
CA ASP A 152 -13.02 -15.81 10.22
C ASP A 152 -13.08 -16.99 11.21
N ALA A 153 -13.96 -17.96 10.95
CA ALA A 153 -14.13 -19.15 11.78
C ALA A 153 -12.88 -20.05 11.75
N LEU A 154 -12.30 -20.31 10.57
CA LEU A 154 -11.09 -21.13 10.44
C LEU A 154 -9.86 -20.41 11.01
N GLY A 155 -9.77 -19.09 10.89
CA GLY A 155 -8.73 -18.29 11.56
C GLY A 155 -8.86 -18.33 13.09
N ALA A 156 -10.07 -18.27 13.63
CA ALA A 156 -10.33 -18.45 15.05
C ALA A 156 -9.95 -19.86 15.54
N ALA A 157 -10.35 -20.89 14.79
CA ALA A 157 -10.00 -22.28 15.08
C ALA A 157 -8.48 -22.53 15.03
N ASN A 158 -7.79 -22.03 14.00
CA ASN A 158 -6.34 -22.17 13.88
C ASN A 158 -5.61 -21.55 15.06
N ARG A 159 -6.02 -20.37 15.54
CA ARG A 159 -5.42 -19.75 16.73
C ARG A 159 -5.65 -20.58 18.01
N ALA A 160 -6.89 -21.00 18.26
CA ALA A 160 -7.23 -21.78 19.46
C ALA A 160 -6.51 -23.15 19.48
N VAL A 161 -6.42 -23.82 18.34
CA VAL A 161 -5.70 -25.09 18.18
C VAL A 161 -4.19 -24.89 18.25
N ALA A 162 -3.66 -23.81 17.64
CA ALA A 162 -2.25 -23.48 17.74
C ALA A 162 -1.84 -23.31 19.21
N ASP A 163 -2.64 -22.62 20.03
CA ASP A 163 -2.39 -22.45 21.46
C ASP A 163 -2.44 -23.78 22.24
N ALA A 164 -3.26 -24.73 21.79
CA ALA A 164 -3.38 -26.07 22.39
C ALA A 164 -2.23 -27.03 22.03
N CYS A 165 -1.49 -26.77 20.94
CA CYS A 165 -0.43 -27.65 20.44
C CYS A 165 0.97 -27.28 20.98
N ASP A 166 1.83 -28.28 21.12
CA ASP A 166 3.23 -28.10 21.55
C ASP A 166 4.06 -27.38 20.47
N THR A 167 3.75 -27.67 19.20
CA THR A 167 4.44 -27.13 18.05
C THR A 167 3.44 -26.78 16.95
N VAL A 168 3.81 -25.78 16.15
CA VAL A 168 3.07 -25.39 14.95
C VAL A 168 4.06 -25.31 13.81
N VAL A 169 3.73 -25.95 12.69
CA VAL A 169 4.55 -26.00 11.48
C VAL A 169 3.73 -25.42 10.33
N LEU A 170 4.26 -24.42 9.64
CA LEU A 170 3.72 -23.92 8.39
C LEU A 170 4.46 -24.55 7.22
N VAL A 171 3.76 -25.22 6.31
CA VAL A 171 4.35 -25.81 5.11
C VAL A 171 4.16 -24.86 3.93
N VAL A 172 5.27 -24.46 3.30
CA VAL A 172 5.29 -23.57 2.14
C VAL A 172 6.12 -24.21 1.03
N ALA A 173 5.52 -24.45 -0.13
CA ALA A 173 6.19 -25.10 -1.27
C ALA A 173 6.93 -26.41 -0.90
N GLY A 174 6.30 -27.24 -0.05
CA GLY A 174 6.87 -28.50 0.46
C GLY A 174 7.89 -28.34 1.59
N GLN A 175 8.19 -27.11 2.02
CA GLN A 175 9.19 -26.83 3.06
C GLN A 175 8.50 -26.57 4.41
N PRO A 176 8.80 -27.36 5.46
CA PRO A 176 8.24 -27.15 6.79
C PRO A 176 8.98 -26.06 7.58
N CYS A 177 8.27 -25.00 7.96
CA CYS A 177 8.74 -23.90 8.79
C CYS A 177 8.12 -23.97 10.20
N ARG A 178 8.95 -24.15 11.24
CA ARG A 178 8.46 -24.17 12.63
C ARG A 178 8.13 -22.76 13.09
N LEU A 179 6.90 -22.55 13.58
CA LEU A 179 6.45 -21.25 14.09
C LEU A 179 6.65 -21.12 15.61
N LYS A 180 6.53 -22.22 16.36
CA LYS A 180 6.81 -22.23 17.80
C LYS A 180 8.27 -22.59 18.08
N PRO A 181 9.02 -21.80 18.87
CA PRO A 181 10.36 -22.18 19.31
C PRO A 181 10.30 -23.40 20.25
N ALA A 182 11.35 -24.23 20.25
CA ALA A 182 11.41 -25.40 21.10
C ALA A 182 11.47 -25.00 22.58
N GLY A 183 10.42 -25.31 23.35
CA GLY A 183 10.41 -25.20 24.82
C GLY A 183 9.45 -24.18 25.44
N THR A 184 8.61 -23.48 24.69
CA THR A 184 7.59 -22.57 25.24
C THR A 184 6.20 -23.23 25.27
N SER A 185 5.93 -23.99 26.32
CA SER A 185 4.55 -24.36 26.69
C SER A 185 3.99 -23.27 27.63
N GLY A 186 3.39 -22.24 27.04
CA GLY A 186 2.64 -21.22 27.77
C GLY A 186 2.00 -20.22 26.80
N PRO A 187 0.77 -19.74 27.07
CA PRO A 187 0.17 -18.70 26.26
C PRO A 187 1.05 -17.45 26.29
N VAL A 188 1.36 -16.88 25.12
CA VAL A 188 1.95 -15.55 25.04
C VAL A 188 0.86 -14.57 25.44
N VAL A 189 0.82 -14.21 26.71
CA VAL A 189 0.00 -13.10 27.20
C VAL A 189 0.65 -11.83 26.66
N LEU A 190 0.07 -11.26 25.61
CA LEU A 190 0.33 -9.87 25.26
C LEU A 190 -0.06 -9.02 26.48
N PRO A 191 0.79 -8.10 26.96
CA PRO A 191 0.41 -7.23 28.06
C PRO A 191 -0.83 -6.45 27.66
N ALA A 192 -1.90 -6.61 28.44
CA ALA A 192 -3.10 -5.80 28.29
C ALA A 192 -2.70 -4.32 28.36
N GLN A 193 -3.11 -3.53 27.36
CA GLN A 193 -2.95 -2.09 27.42
C GLN A 193 -3.61 -1.58 28.70
N ALA A 194 -2.79 -1.02 29.59
CA ALA A 194 -3.29 -0.41 30.82
C ALA A 194 -4.16 0.79 30.45
N VAL A 195 -5.47 0.63 30.58
CA VAL A 195 -6.42 1.75 30.63
C VAL A 195 -6.03 2.59 31.86
N PRO A 196 -5.70 3.89 31.74
CA PRO A 196 -5.44 4.71 32.90
C PRO A 196 -6.72 4.78 33.73
N ALA A 197 -6.66 4.30 34.97
CA ALA A 197 -7.74 4.45 35.93
C ALA A 197 -8.01 5.95 36.14
N ALA A 198 -9.28 6.34 36.00
CA ALA A 198 -9.76 7.67 36.34
C ALA A 198 -9.38 7.99 37.80
N ALA A 199 -8.54 9.01 37.97
CA ALA A 199 -8.20 9.53 39.29
C ALA A 199 -9.32 10.48 39.75
N GLU A 200 -10.09 10.06 40.76
CA GLU A 200 -10.91 10.96 41.56
C GLU A 200 -10.06 11.81 42.53
N PRO A 201 -10.53 13.00 42.94
CA PRO A 201 -9.68 14.03 43.51
C PRO A 201 -9.44 13.81 45.01
N ALA A 202 -8.17 13.70 45.40
CA ALA A 202 -7.78 13.69 46.81
C ALA A 202 -7.34 15.08 47.27
N SER A 203 -7.94 15.50 48.38
CA SER A 203 -7.88 16.77 49.10
C SER A 203 -6.50 17.24 49.55
N ALA A 204 -6.34 18.56 49.58
CA ALA A 204 -5.22 19.29 50.17
C ALA A 204 -4.98 18.96 51.65
N GLN A 205 -3.71 18.80 52.03
CA GLN A 205 -3.19 19.22 53.34
C GLN A 205 -1.67 19.45 53.29
N ALA A 206 -1.27 20.56 53.92
CA ALA A 206 0.08 21.11 53.96
C ALA A 206 0.84 20.71 55.23
N VAL A 207 2.13 20.39 55.10
CA VAL A 207 3.22 20.51 56.10
C VAL A 207 4.51 20.46 55.26
N GLY A 208 5.56 21.28 55.33
CA GLY A 208 6.13 22.23 56.29
C GLY A 208 7.66 22.08 56.16
N LEU A 209 8.37 23.12 55.69
CA LEU A 209 9.83 23.13 55.46
C LEU A 209 10.65 23.02 56.76
N PRO A 210 11.95 22.69 56.64
CA PRO A 210 12.96 23.55 57.24
C PRO A 210 14.05 24.04 56.28
N THR A 211 14.49 25.23 56.63
CA THR A 211 15.43 26.21 56.07
C THR A 211 16.90 25.77 55.94
N ALA A 212 17.61 26.38 54.99
CA ALA A 212 19.03 26.69 55.09
C ALA A 212 19.31 28.12 54.57
N ASP A 213 20.28 28.76 55.22
CA ASP A 213 20.41 30.19 55.46
C ASP A 213 21.16 30.97 54.36
N ARG A 214 20.99 32.29 54.39
CA ARG A 214 21.49 33.33 53.49
C ARG A 214 23.02 33.45 53.46
N ALA A 215 23.56 33.72 52.27
CA ALA A 215 24.73 34.57 52.10
C ALA A 215 24.54 35.50 50.88
N ALA A 216 25.11 36.70 50.99
CA ALA A 216 24.70 37.95 50.36
C ALA A 216 25.03 38.13 48.86
N ALA A 217 24.25 39.03 48.25
CA ALA A 217 24.34 39.48 46.86
C ALA A 217 25.51 40.44 46.57
N PRO A 218 25.85 40.62 45.28
CA PRO A 218 26.10 41.95 44.75
C PRO A 218 25.26 42.28 43.49
N ALA A 219 25.02 43.59 43.30
CA ALA A 219 24.17 44.23 42.29
C ALA A 219 24.82 44.27 40.87
N PRO A 220 24.08 44.70 39.82
CA PRO A 220 24.30 44.31 38.42
C PRO A 220 25.38 45.14 37.70
N ARG A 221 25.96 44.58 36.63
CA ARG A 221 26.81 45.31 35.69
C ARG A 221 26.22 45.24 34.29
N ASP A 222 25.93 46.43 33.74
CA ASP A 222 25.73 46.68 32.32
C ASP A 222 26.94 46.19 31.51
N ALA A 223 26.68 45.47 30.41
CA ALA A 223 27.65 45.26 29.35
C ALA A 223 26.93 45.08 28.00
N THR A 224 26.99 46.14 27.19
CA THR A 224 26.64 46.21 25.76
C THR A 224 27.42 45.17 24.94
N PRO A 225 26.80 44.52 23.93
CA PRO A 225 27.51 43.58 23.05
C PRO A 225 28.41 44.32 22.02
N PRO A 226 29.58 43.77 21.66
CA PRO A 226 30.49 44.39 20.70
C PRO A 226 30.10 44.11 19.23
N PRO A 227 30.53 44.97 18.29
CA PRO A 227 30.15 44.89 16.88
C PRO A 227 30.96 43.85 16.09
N HIS A 228 30.30 43.21 15.13
CA HIS A 228 30.91 42.33 14.13
C HIS A 228 31.81 43.11 13.15
N ALA A 229 33.02 42.60 12.93
CA ALA A 229 33.95 43.08 11.91
C ALA A 229 33.70 42.40 10.54
N PRO A 230 34.01 43.07 9.42
CA PRO A 230 33.69 42.60 8.06
C PRO A 230 34.75 41.64 7.51
N VAL A 231 34.32 40.71 6.64
CA VAL A 231 35.19 39.83 5.85
C VAL A 231 35.23 40.34 4.39
N PRO A 232 36.38 40.34 3.69
CA PRO A 232 36.56 41.07 2.44
C PRO A 232 36.06 40.31 1.21
N ALA A 233 35.59 41.07 0.23
CA ALA A 233 35.34 40.63 -1.14
C ALA A 233 36.64 40.69 -1.97
N ASP A 234 36.91 39.66 -2.77
CA ASP A 234 37.55 39.86 -4.07
C ASP A 234 37.15 38.77 -5.06
N ALA A 235 37.09 39.17 -6.32
CA ALA A 235 36.37 38.54 -7.42
C ALA A 235 37.24 37.60 -8.28
N THR A 236 36.61 36.61 -8.94
CA THR A 236 36.96 36.22 -10.32
C THR A 236 35.74 35.67 -11.08
N SER A 237 35.65 36.12 -12.32
CA SER A 237 34.61 36.04 -13.35
C SER A 237 34.32 34.67 -13.97
N VAL A 238 33.07 34.46 -14.40
CA VAL A 238 32.65 33.43 -15.39
C VAL A 238 31.79 34.14 -16.47
N PRO A 239 31.93 33.81 -17.77
CA PRO A 239 31.58 34.72 -18.87
C PRO A 239 30.12 34.66 -19.32
N VAL A 240 29.65 35.80 -19.83
CA VAL A 240 28.35 36.01 -20.51
C VAL A 240 28.59 36.18 -22.02
N ALA A 241 27.76 35.55 -22.86
CA ALA A 241 27.27 36.04 -24.16
C ALA A 241 26.37 34.97 -24.86
N PRO A 242 25.48 35.32 -25.81
CA PRO A 242 24.76 36.59 -26.00
C PRO A 242 23.24 36.43 -26.26
N GLU A 243 22.52 37.54 -26.15
CA GLU A 243 21.11 37.72 -26.55
C GLU A 243 20.94 37.80 -28.08
N ALA A 244 19.80 37.30 -28.57
CA ALA A 244 19.22 37.67 -29.86
C ALA A 244 17.72 37.95 -29.67
N GLY A 245 17.32 39.20 -29.89
CA GLY A 245 15.93 39.65 -29.75
C GLY A 245 15.07 39.36 -30.97
N THR A 246 13.74 39.51 -30.82
CA THR A 246 12.92 40.36 -31.71
C THR A 246 11.45 40.44 -31.25
N ALA A 247 10.96 41.69 -31.23
CA ALA A 247 9.62 42.18 -31.58
C ALA A 247 8.37 41.78 -30.77
N VAL A 248 7.87 42.78 -30.03
CA VAL A 248 6.47 43.01 -29.69
C VAL A 248 5.85 43.96 -30.72
N PRO A 249 4.56 43.86 -31.04
CA PRO A 249 3.76 45.03 -31.39
C PRO A 249 2.67 45.31 -30.35
N ASP A 250 2.37 46.61 -30.31
CA ASP A 250 1.81 47.44 -29.26
C ASP A 250 0.26 47.56 -29.30
N ALA A 251 -0.25 48.24 -28.26
CA ALA A 251 -1.44 49.10 -28.20
C ALA A 251 -2.73 48.57 -27.54
N GLY A 252 -3.18 49.32 -26.52
CA GLY A 252 -4.62 49.45 -26.21
C GLY A 252 -4.99 49.85 -24.79
N THR A 253 -4.83 51.13 -24.43
CA THR A 253 -5.29 51.78 -23.19
C THR A 253 -6.81 51.69 -22.93
N GLY A 254 -7.23 51.49 -21.67
CA GLY A 254 -8.61 51.72 -21.22
C GLY A 254 -8.86 51.44 -19.73
N THR A 255 -9.13 52.50 -18.97
CA THR A 255 -9.38 52.58 -17.52
C THR A 255 -10.71 51.95 -17.05
N GLY A 256 -10.73 51.32 -15.86
CA GLY A 256 -11.98 51.03 -15.12
C GLY A 256 -11.82 50.09 -13.92
N THR A 257 -12.08 50.62 -12.72
CA THR A 257 -12.04 50.01 -11.38
C THR A 257 -13.14 48.97 -11.09
N GLY A 258 -12.78 47.89 -10.37
CA GLY A 258 -13.61 47.27 -9.33
C GLY A 258 -14.13 45.84 -9.57
N GLY A 259 -13.72 44.89 -8.70
CA GLY A 259 -14.43 43.62 -8.45
C GLY A 259 -13.72 42.37 -8.98
N ALA A 260 -13.05 41.63 -8.10
CA ALA A 260 -12.43 40.35 -8.39
C ALA A 260 -13.49 39.24 -8.53
N THR A 261 -13.57 38.64 -9.72
CA THR A 261 -14.27 37.39 -9.99
C THR A 261 -13.49 36.59 -11.03
N TRP A 262 -13.20 35.34 -10.69
CA TRP A 262 -12.63 34.30 -11.54
C TRP A 262 -13.28 34.29 -12.92
N ALA A 263 -12.47 34.54 -13.96
CA ALA A 263 -12.84 34.38 -15.36
C ALA A 263 -11.89 33.36 -15.99
N ALA A 264 -12.48 32.33 -16.58
CA ALA A 264 -11.81 31.22 -17.25
C ALA A 264 -10.81 31.69 -18.33
N PRO A 265 -9.64 31.05 -18.48
CA PRO A 265 -8.78 31.30 -19.62
C PRO A 265 -9.36 30.62 -20.86
N THR A 266 -9.89 31.43 -21.78
CA THR A 266 -10.11 31.04 -23.18
C THR A 266 -8.78 31.19 -23.92
N MET A 267 -8.07 30.09 -24.15
CA MET A 267 -7.16 29.91 -25.29
C MET A 267 -7.17 28.41 -25.65
N SER A 268 -7.97 28.10 -26.66
CA SER A 268 -7.86 27.00 -27.63
C SER A 268 -6.93 25.83 -27.24
N LEU A 269 -7.51 24.80 -26.61
CA LEU A 269 -6.94 23.45 -26.63
C LEU A 269 -7.07 22.89 -28.06
N PRO A 270 -6.04 22.25 -28.64
CA PRO A 270 -6.31 21.29 -29.69
C PRO A 270 -7.08 20.14 -29.02
N VAL A 271 -8.39 20.11 -29.26
CA VAL A 271 -9.24 18.96 -28.95
C VAL A 271 -8.73 17.79 -29.81
N LEU A 272 -7.90 16.94 -29.21
CA LEU A 272 -8.06 15.51 -29.40
C LEU A 272 -8.96 15.04 -28.26
N ALA A 273 -10.27 15.07 -28.52
CA ALA A 273 -11.22 14.27 -27.77
C ALA A 273 -10.90 12.80 -28.08
N THR A 274 -9.93 12.24 -27.37
CA THR A 274 -9.84 10.80 -27.21
C THR A 274 -10.93 10.42 -26.21
N GLY A 275 -11.76 9.43 -26.55
CA GLY A 275 -12.80 8.89 -25.69
C GLY A 275 -12.23 8.10 -24.50
N LEU A 276 -11.30 8.72 -23.75
CA LEU A 276 -10.74 8.15 -22.53
C LEU A 276 -11.83 8.12 -21.46
N VAL A 277 -12.33 6.92 -21.19
CA VAL A 277 -13.26 6.65 -20.09
C VAL A 277 -12.47 5.96 -19.00
N ILE A 278 -12.23 6.66 -17.90
CA ILE A 278 -11.57 6.07 -16.73
C ILE A 278 -12.63 5.31 -15.93
N GLN A 279 -12.51 3.99 -15.76
CA GLN A 279 -13.50 3.19 -15.07
C GLN A 279 -12.85 2.00 -14.35
N PRO A 280 -13.53 1.41 -13.34
CA PRO A 280 -13.02 0.21 -12.66
C PRO A 280 -12.78 -0.94 -13.63
N GLY A 281 -11.69 -1.68 -13.40
CA GLY A 281 -11.34 -2.87 -14.22
C GLY A 281 -10.70 -2.54 -15.56
N MET A 282 -10.17 -1.32 -15.74
CA MET A 282 -9.40 -0.98 -16.94
C MET A 282 -8.17 -1.87 -17.07
N GLU A 283 -7.88 -2.28 -18.29
CA GLU A 283 -6.67 -3.00 -18.63
C GLU A 283 -5.59 -2.03 -19.11
N LEU A 284 -4.47 -2.00 -18.38
CA LEU A 284 -3.30 -1.19 -18.68
C LEU A 284 -2.08 -2.11 -18.84
N PRO A 285 -1.02 -1.69 -19.57
CA PRO A 285 0.11 -2.57 -19.84
C PRO A 285 0.84 -2.96 -18.55
N MET A 286 1.32 -4.19 -18.51
CA MET A 286 2.29 -4.64 -17.50
C MET A 286 3.71 -4.28 -17.94
N PRO A 287 4.64 -4.05 -16.98
CA PRO A 287 6.07 -4.09 -17.28
C PRO A 287 6.48 -5.43 -17.89
N ASP A 288 7.66 -5.49 -18.52
CA ASP A 288 8.17 -6.72 -19.12
C ASP A 288 8.49 -7.77 -18.05
N ASP A 289 7.81 -8.93 -18.14
CA ASP A 289 7.92 -10.02 -17.15
C ASP A 289 9.27 -10.77 -17.20
N TYR A 290 10.06 -10.60 -18.28
CA TYR A 290 11.33 -11.31 -18.48
C TYR A 290 12.55 -10.42 -18.23
N ALA A 291 12.51 -9.16 -18.65
CA ALA A 291 13.65 -8.25 -18.57
C ALA A 291 14.10 -8.02 -17.13
N GLY A 292 13.16 -7.89 -16.18
CA GLY A 292 13.45 -7.76 -14.76
C GLY A 292 14.25 -8.93 -14.19
N PRO A 293 13.73 -10.16 -14.23
CA PRO A 293 14.47 -11.36 -13.82
C PRO A 293 15.81 -11.54 -14.53
N GLN A 294 15.86 -11.34 -15.85
CA GLN A 294 17.11 -11.45 -16.61
C GLN A 294 18.17 -10.42 -16.17
N ALA A 295 17.77 -9.21 -15.83
CA ALA A 295 18.69 -8.21 -15.30
C ALA A 295 19.26 -8.63 -13.95
N VAL A 296 18.44 -9.19 -13.07
CA VAL A 296 18.88 -9.69 -11.76
C VAL A 296 19.80 -10.90 -11.91
N GLU A 297 19.50 -11.85 -12.79
CA GLU A 297 20.39 -12.97 -13.10
C GLU A 297 21.74 -12.48 -13.65
N ARG A 298 21.71 -11.48 -14.54
CA ARG A 298 22.92 -10.86 -15.09
C ARG A 298 23.78 -10.22 -14.00
N LEU A 299 23.20 -9.58 -12.97
CA LEU A 299 23.97 -8.97 -11.88
C LEU A 299 24.89 -9.97 -11.17
N ALA A 300 24.49 -11.24 -11.05
CA ALA A 300 25.32 -12.29 -10.43
C ALA A 300 26.59 -12.63 -11.25
N THR A 301 26.56 -12.32 -12.55
CA THR A 301 27.69 -12.53 -13.48
C THR A 301 28.67 -11.35 -13.50
N LEU A 302 28.27 -10.18 -12.97
CA LEU A 302 29.12 -8.99 -12.95
C LEU A 302 30.25 -9.13 -11.93
N ASP A 303 31.35 -8.43 -12.17
CA ASP A 303 32.50 -8.37 -11.28
C ASP A 303 32.23 -7.46 -10.07
N VAL A 304 31.19 -7.79 -9.32
CA VAL A 304 30.82 -7.14 -8.05
C VAL A 304 31.42 -7.98 -6.91
N PRO A 305 32.27 -7.39 -6.04
CA PRO A 305 32.78 -8.09 -4.87
C PRO A 305 31.71 -8.24 -3.78
N GLY A 306 31.85 -9.25 -2.93
CA GLY A 306 30.97 -9.46 -1.78
C GLY A 306 29.59 -10.04 -2.15
N ALA A 307 28.55 -9.64 -1.41
CA ALA A 307 27.20 -10.20 -1.53
C ALA A 307 26.32 -9.51 -2.59
N GLY A 308 26.86 -8.60 -3.41
CA GLY A 308 26.12 -7.90 -4.46
C GLY A 308 25.55 -6.54 -4.02
N LEU A 309 24.45 -6.13 -4.66
CA LEU A 309 23.81 -4.81 -4.44
C LEU A 309 22.71 -4.86 -3.38
N GLY A 310 22.45 -6.05 -2.81
CA GLY A 310 21.50 -6.25 -1.72
C GLY A 310 20.08 -5.83 -2.11
N VAL A 311 19.40 -5.06 -1.26
CA VAL A 311 18.01 -4.66 -1.49
C VAL A 311 17.82 -3.79 -2.75
N LEU A 312 18.90 -3.17 -3.23
CA LEU A 312 18.90 -2.28 -4.40
C LEU A 312 18.92 -3.05 -5.73
N GLU A 313 19.11 -4.37 -5.73
CA GLU A 313 18.91 -5.21 -6.94
C GLU A 313 17.49 -5.07 -7.49
N ARG A 314 16.50 -4.83 -6.60
CA ARG A 314 15.11 -4.54 -6.98
C ARG A 314 14.98 -3.32 -7.89
N VAL A 315 15.84 -2.32 -7.73
CA VAL A 315 15.86 -1.11 -8.59
C VAL A 315 16.27 -1.49 -10.01
N VAL A 316 17.28 -2.36 -10.14
CA VAL A 316 17.75 -2.86 -11.44
C VAL A 316 16.66 -3.70 -12.10
N GLY A 317 16.05 -4.65 -11.37
CA GLY A 317 14.96 -5.46 -11.90
C GLY A 317 13.74 -4.63 -12.33
N PHE A 318 13.35 -3.63 -11.52
CA PHE A 318 12.26 -2.73 -11.87
C PHE A 318 12.58 -1.85 -13.09
N ALA A 319 13.77 -1.26 -13.14
CA ALA A 319 14.20 -0.45 -14.28
C ALA A 319 14.27 -1.30 -15.56
N ALA A 320 14.75 -2.54 -15.46
CA ALA A 320 14.80 -3.48 -16.58
C ALA A 320 13.41 -3.85 -17.09
N ALA A 321 12.48 -4.19 -16.19
CA ALA A 321 11.10 -4.51 -16.55
C ALA A 321 10.38 -3.31 -17.21
N THR A 322 10.58 -2.09 -16.69
CA THR A 322 9.92 -0.88 -17.21
C THR A 322 10.56 -0.35 -18.49
N GLN A 323 11.84 -0.62 -18.73
CA GLN A 323 12.54 -0.29 -19.98
C GLN A 323 12.51 -1.42 -21.03
N GLY A 324 12.06 -2.63 -20.65
CA GLY A 324 11.99 -3.79 -21.54
C GLY A 324 13.37 -4.31 -21.97
N THR A 325 14.38 -4.21 -21.10
CA THR A 325 15.76 -4.64 -21.40
C THR A 325 16.48 -5.19 -20.17
N PRO A 326 17.28 -6.28 -20.28
CA PRO A 326 18.06 -6.83 -19.18
C PRO A 326 19.27 -5.93 -18.77
N THR A 327 19.56 -4.89 -19.54
CA THR A 327 20.60 -3.89 -19.27
C THR A 327 19.97 -2.50 -19.18
N PRO A 328 19.25 -2.19 -18.08
CA PRO A 328 18.55 -0.92 -17.94
C PRO A 328 19.54 0.26 -17.86
N ALA A 329 19.19 1.36 -18.50
CA ALA A 329 19.91 2.61 -18.38
C ALA A 329 19.50 3.36 -17.09
N ALA A 330 20.38 4.20 -16.57
CA ALA A 330 20.04 5.11 -15.49
C ALA A 330 18.99 6.15 -15.94
N TRP A 331 18.09 6.56 -15.05
CA TRP A 331 17.09 7.59 -15.34
C TRP A 331 17.71 8.99 -15.33
N GLU A 332 18.08 9.52 -16.50
CA GLU A 332 18.66 10.85 -16.64
C GLU A 332 17.60 11.95 -16.64
N ARG A 333 16.52 11.78 -17.41
CA ARG A 333 15.44 12.75 -17.53
C ARG A 333 14.34 12.46 -16.53
N VAL A 334 14.44 13.07 -15.35
CA VAL A 334 13.46 12.92 -14.26
C VAL A 334 12.62 14.19 -14.16
N ARG A 335 11.31 14.02 -13.92
CA ARG A 335 10.40 15.14 -13.64
C ARG A 335 9.68 14.91 -12.33
N LEU A 336 9.80 15.86 -11.41
CA LEU A 336 8.96 15.98 -10.23
C LEU A 336 7.67 16.70 -10.62
N VAL A 337 6.52 16.08 -10.36
CA VAL A 337 5.21 16.71 -10.41
C VAL A 337 4.77 16.96 -8.97
N LEU A 338 4.75 18.23 -8.56
CA LEU A 338 4.31 18.66 -7.23
C LEU A 338 2.87 19.14 -7.30
N LEU A 339 1.95 18.39 -6.69
CA LEU A 339 0.54 18.77 -6.60
C LEU A 339 0.33 19.73 -5.43
N ASN A 340 -0.08 20.96 -5.73
CA ASN A 340 -0.46 21.96 -4.76
C ASN A 340 -1.98 21.99 -4.59
N GLY A 341 -2.49 21.32 -3.56
CA GLY A 341 -3.92 21.16 -3.30
C GLY A 341 -4.26 21.40 -1.84
N GLU A 342 -5.40 22.03 -1.56
CA GLU A 342 -5.81 22.34 -0.18
C GLU A 342 -7.13 21.68 0.15
N HIS A 343 -7.26 21.24 1.40
CA HIS A 343 -8.46 20.68 2.00
C HIS A 343 -8.99 21.60 3.07
N GLU A 344 -10.23 22.06 2.93
CA GLU A 344 -10.86 22.91 3.94
C GLU A 344 -11.29 22.10 5.18
N GLY A 345 -11.69 22.82 6.24
CA GLY A 345 -12.25 22.22 7.44
C GLY A 345 -11.21 21.67 8.42
N GLY A 346 -11.61 20.66 9.20
CA GLY A 346 -10.76 20.06 10.23
C GLY A 346 -9.55 19.29 9.67
N ALA A 347 -9.59 18.90 8.39
CA ALA A 347 -8.47 18.27 7.70
C ALA A 347 -7.21 19.15 7.68
N ALA A 348 -7.35 20.46 7.49
CA ALA A 348 -6.26 21.43 7.51
C ALA A 348 -5.84 21.90 8.93
N ALA A 349 -6.34 21.27 10.01
CA ALA A 349 -5.98 21.72 11.35
C ALA A 349 -4.44 21.69 11.57
N GLY A 350 -3.90 22.78 12.12
CA GLY A 350 -2.48 22.93 12.43
C GLY A 350 -1.60 23.31 11.23
N THR A 351 -2.16 23.50 10.04
CA THR A 351 -1.41 24.05 8.90
C THR A 351 -1.40 25.57 8.93
N VAL A 352 -0.26 26.18 8.63
CA VAL A 352 -0.15 27.63 8.50
C VAL A 352 -0.76 28.06 7.16
N PRO A 353 -1.74 29.00 7.14
CA PRO A 353 -2.34 29.46 5.89
C PRO A 353 -1.32 30.00 4.89
N GLY A 354 -1.42 29.59 3.63
CA GLY A 354 -0.52 30.01 2.54
C GLY A 354 0.86 29.35 2.52
N GLU A 355 1.19 28.50 3.49
CA GLU A 355 2.50 27.84 3.58
C GLU A 355 2.72 26.79 2.48
N SER A 356 1.66 26.07 2.07
CA SER A 356 1.61 25.21 0.87
C SER A 356 2.00 25.99 -0.38
N GLY A 357 1.27 27.07 -0.68
CA GLY A 357 1.53 27.92 -1.86
C GLY A 357 2.93 28.55 -1.83
N ARG A 358 3.41 28.98 -0.65
CA ARG A 358 4.78 29.50 -0.49
C ARG A 358 5.83 28.44 -0.85
N ARG A 359 5.66 27.19 -0.40
CA ARG A 359 6.59 26.08 -0.71
C ARG A 359 6.51 25.63 -2.16
N ALA A 360 5.32 25.61 -2.75
CA ALA A 360 5.11 25.37 -4.17
C ALA A 360 5.86 26.42 -5.03
N GLN A 361 5.68 27.71 -4.71
CA GLN A 361 6.40 28.80 -5.38
C GLN A 361 7.92 28.71 -5.18
N GLN A 362 8.38 28.26 -4.00
CA GLN A 362 9.81 28.03 -3.79
C GLN A 362 10.34 26.94 -4.71
N ALA A 363 9.64 25.80 -4.81
CA ALA A 363 10.02 24.68 -5.65
C ALA A 363 10.08 25.08 -7.14
N GLU A 364 9.08 25.82 -7.63
CA GLU A 364 9.03 26.34 -9.00
C GLU A 364 10.21 27.27 -9.31
N ASN A 365 10.59 28.12 -8.34
CA ASN A 365 11.74 29.03 -8.48
C ASN A 365 13.10 28.36 -8.23
N GLY A 366 13.16 27.03 -8.02
CA GLY A 366 14.40 26.32 -7.71
C GLY A 366 14.99 26.67 -6.33
N THR A 367 14.15 27.17 -5.42
CA THR A 367 14.52 27.53 -4.04
C THR A 367 13.82 26.60 -3.03
N GLY A 368 14.08 26.81 -1.74
CA GLY A 368 13.59 25.92 -0.69
C GLY A 368 14.24 24.53 -0.74
N VAL A 369 13.71 23.59 0.03
CA VAL A 369 14.27 22.23 0.11
C VAL A 369 14.06 21.49 -1.20
N LEU A 370 12.82 21.47 -1.69
CA LEU A 370 12.43 20.68 -2.86
C LEU A 370 13.09 21.20 -4.16
N GLY A 371 13.07 22.53 -4.37
CA GLY A 371 13.72 23.14 -5.54
C GLY A 371 15.25 22.93 -5.56
N ARG A 372 15.91 22.97 -4.39
CA ARG A 372 17.35 22.69 -4.30
C ARG A 372 17.68 21.22 -4.53
N LEU A 373 16.90 20.29 -3.98
CA LEU A 373 17.08 18.85 -4.24
C LEU A 373 16.85 18.52 -5.71
N ALA A 374 15.84 19.12 -6.34
CA ALA A 374 15.58 18.95 -7.76
C ALA A 374 16.74 19.49 -8.61
N ALA A 375 17.25 20.68 -8.30
CA ALA A 375 18.40 21.26 -8.98
C ALA A 375 19.67 20.39 -8.84
N GLU A 376 19.96 19.91 -7.63
CA GLU A 376 21.12 19.04 -7.35
C GLU A 376 21.04 17.71 -8.13
N THR A 377 19.83 17.19 -8.29
CA THR A 377 19.58 15.93 -9.00
C THR A 377 19.30 16.12 -10.49
N GLY A 378 19.26 17.35 -11.00
CA GLY A 378 18.87 17.64 -12.38
C GLY A 378 17.44 17.22 -12.73
N ALA A 379 16.55 17.10 -11.74
CA ALA A 379 15.14 16.82 -11.96
C ALA A 379 14.39 18.10 -12.32
N ALA A 380 13.57 18.05 -13.38
CA ALA A 380 12.68 19.15 -13.73
C ALA A 380 11.53 19.23 -12.72
N VAL A 381 11.17 20.42 -12.26
CA VAL A 381 10.03 20.63 -11.34
C VAL A 381 8.85 21.16 -12.13
N GLN A 382 7.69 20.53 -11.99
CA GLN A 382 6.41 21.00 -12.49
C GLN A 382 5.45 21.10 -11.31
N VAL A 383 5.08 22.34 -10.95
CA VAL A 383 4.07 22.60 -9.92
C VAL A 383 2.70 22.61 -10.59
N VAL A 384 1.73 21.95 -9.97
CA VAL A 384 0.36 21.82 -10.50
C VAL A 384 -0.61 22.21 -9.41
N ASP A 385 -1.30 23.33 -9.59
CA ASP A 385 -2.42 23.70 -8.74
C ASP A 385 -3.63 22.81 -9.05
N VAL A 386 -4.21 22.21 -8.01
CA VAL A 386 -5.35 21.30 -8.13
C VAL A 386 -6.59 21.89 -7.43
N PRO A 387 -7.80 21.42 -7.76
CA PRO A 387 -9.02 21.95 -7.13
C PRO A 387 -8.99 21.83 -5.61
N THR A 388 -9.31 22.92 -4.91
CA THR A 388 -9.51 22.93 -3.45
C THR A 388 -10.67 22.02 -3.07
N ALA A 389 -10.44 21.15 -2.09
CA ALA A 389 -11.43 20.24 -1.56
C ALA A 389 -12.25 20.91 -0.44
N ALA A 390 -13.56 20.75 -0.50
CA ALA A 390 -14.48 21.21 0.54
C ALA A 390 -14.30 20.39 1.85
N PRO A 391 -14.84 20.86 2.99
CA PRO A 391 -14.72 20.15 4.27
C PRO A 391 -15.38 18.77 4.24
N MET A 392 -14.57 17.72 4.07
CA MET A 392 -15.03 16.34 3.86
C MET A 392 -15.92 15.80 4.99
N GLU A 393 -15.79 16.33 6.21
CA GLU A 393 -16.61 15.98 7.36
C GLU A 393 -18.04 16.54 7.29
N GLN A 394 -18.28 17.53 6.42
CA GLN A 394 -19.59 18.18 6.26
C GLN A 394 -20.24 17.85 4.91
N VAL A 395 -19.46 17.86 3.84
CA VAL A 395 -19.92 17.74 2.45
C VAL A 395 -18.94 16.89 1.63
N PRO A 396 -19.32 16.44 0.42
CA PRO A 396 -18.35 15.84 -0.50
C PRO A 396 -17.18 16.80 -0.76
N ALA A 397 -15.95 16.26 -0.73
CA ALA A 397 -14.72 17.01 -1.00
C ALA A 397 -14.71 17.64 -2.40
N LEU A 398 -15.24 16.92 -3.40
CA LEU A 398 -15.37 17.36 -4.79
C LEU A 398 -16.71 16.89 -5.39
N THR A 399 -17.14 17.53 -6.49
CA THR A 399 -18.22 16.98 -7.32
C THR A 399 -17.69 15.88 -8.23
N ALA A 400 -18.58 15.01 -8.72
CA ALA A 400 -18.23 13.93 -9.63
C ALA A 400 -17.59 14.44 -10.93
N GLU A 401 -18.06 15.57 -11.45
CA GLU A 401 -17.52 16.22 -12.65
C GLU A 401 -16.08 16.71 -12.41
N THR A 402 -15.81 17.29 -11.24
CA THR A 402 -14.46 17.74 -10.87
C THR A 402 -13.52 16.56 -10.69
N VAL A 403 -13.98 15.45 -10.10
CA VAL A 403 -13.18 14.22 -10.01
C VAL A 403 -12.81 13.69 -11.40
N GLU A 404 -13.78 13.62 -12.31
CA GLU A 404 -13.53 13.15 -13.67
C GLU A 404 -12.56 14.08 -14.43
N ALA A 405 -12.72 15.40 -14.26
CA ALA A 405 -11.80 16.37 -14.84
C ALA A 405 -10.38 16.25 -14.25
N ALA A 406 -10.25 16.07 -12.94
CA ALA A 406 -8.97 15.89 -12.25
C ALA A 406 -8.24 14.62 -12.70
N LEU A 407 -8.97 13.49 -12.82
CA LEU A 407 -8.41 12.23 -13.32
C LEU A 407 -7.91 12.37 -14.76
N ARG A 408 -8.69 13.00 -15.64
CA ARG A 408 -8.28 13.26 -17.04
C ARG A 408 -7.09 14.20 -17.12
N PHE A 409 -7.06 15.24 -16.29
CA PHE A 409 -5.94 16.17 -16.24
C PHE A 409 -4.66 15.49 -15.77
N GLY A 410 -4.73 14.67 -14.72
CA GLY A 410 -3.60 13.85 -14.27
C GLY A 410 -3.06 12.92 -15.36
N TRP A 411 -3.96 12.28 -16.11
CA TRP A 411 -3.58 11.43 -17.24
C TRP A 411 -2.81 12.22 -18.31
N GLN A 412 -3.31 13.41 -18.67
CA GLN A 412 -2.67 14.29 -19.65
C GLN A 412 -1.27 14.73 -19.20
N LEU A 413 -1.08 15.05 -17.92
CA LEU A 413 0.25 15.40 -17.38
C LEU A 413 1.27 14.26 -17.57
N ALA A 414 0.83 13.00 -17.42
CA ALA A 414 1.69 11.85 -17.65
C ALA A 414 1.98 11.62 -19.15
N GLU A 415 0.99 11.87 -20.03
CA GLU A 415 1.20 11.85 -21.49
C GLU A 415 2.21 12.89 -21.93
N GLU A 416 2.06 14.14 -21.47
CA GLU A 416 3.00 15.24 -21.73
C GLU A 416 4.41 14.92 -21.24
N ALA A 417 4.54 14.28 -20.07
CA ALA A 417 5.83 13.85 -19.55
C ALA A 417 6.46 12.77 -20.44
N ALA A 418 5.68 11.77 -20.87
CA ALA A 418 6.16 10.72 -21.76
C ALA A 418 6.56 11.26 -23.14
N GLU A 419 5.80 12.19 -23.71
CA GLU A 419 6.11 12.85 -24.99
C GLU A 419 7.37 13.73 -24.90
N ALA A 420 7.58 14.40 -23.76
CA ALA A 420 8.83 15.08 -23.46
C ALA A 420 10.00 14.12 -23.19
N GLY A 421 9.76 12.80 -23.22
CA GLY A 421 10.71 11.72 -23.00
C GLY A 421 11.24 11.64 -21.57
N VAL A 422 10.45 12.07 -20.58
CA VAL A 422 10.74 11.78 -19.17
C VAL A 422 10.88 10.26 -19.01
N GLN A 423 11.92 9.84 -18.29
CA GLN A 423 12.24 8.43 -18.04
C GLN A 423 11.77 7.95 -16.67
N LEU A 424 11.52 8.88 -15.74
CA LEU A 424 10.97 8.62 -14.41
C LEU A 424 10.19 9.85 -13.93
N LEU A 425 8.97 9.63 -13.47
CA LEU A 425 8.20 10.63 -12.74
C LEU A 425 8.47 10.52 -11.23
N VAL A 426 8.57 11.64 -10.55
CA VAL A 426 8.48 11.71 -9.08
C VAL A 426 7.16 12.37 -8.75
N LEU A 427 6.34 11.72 -7.93
CA LEU A 427 5.06 12.26 -7.52
C LEU A 427 5.17 12.85 -6.11
N GLY A 428 4.99 14.16 -6.00
CA GLY A 428 4.96 14.89 -4.75
C GLY A 428 3.63 15.61 -4.55
N SER A 429 3.29 15.90 -3.31
CA SER A 429 2.16 16.76 -2.98
C SER A 429 2.50 17.66 -1.80
N CYS A 430 2.10 18.91 -1.89
CA CYS A 430 2.11 19.86 -0.79
C CYS A 430 0.70 20.42 -0.64
N GLY A 431 0.18 20.47 0.58
CA GLY A 431 -1.22 20.81 0.74
C GLY A 431 -1.69 20.86 2.16
N ALA A 432 -2.50 21.86 2.48
CA ALA A 432 -3.17 21.90 3.77
C ALA A 432 -4.15 20.73 3.85
N GLY A 433 -3.97 19.82 4.83
CA GLY A 433 -4.86 18.69 5.06
C GLY A 433 -4.73 17.50 4.11
N ALA A 434 -3.79 17.52 3.17
CA ALA A 434 -3.54 16.41 2.22
C ALA A 434 -3.28 15.07 2.92
N ASP A 435 -2.52 15.06 4.02
CA ASP A 435 -2.27 13.85 4.81
C ASP A 435 -3.54 13.28 5.45
N ALA A 436 -4.48 14.15 5.85
CA ALA A 436 -5.76 13.74 6.43
C ALA A 436 -6.69 13.16 5.37
N ALA A 437 -6.69 13.74 4.17
CA ALA A 437 -7.42 13.20 3.03
C ALA A 437 -6.87 11.84 2.60
N ALA A 438 -5.54 11.69 2.51
CA ALA A 438 -4.90 10.41 2.27
C ALA A 438 -5.28 9.37 3.35
N ALA A 439 -5.25 9.75 4.63
CA ALA A 439 -5.71 8.87 5.72
C ALA A 439 -7.18 8.47 5.58
N ALA A 440 -8.07 9.37 5.15
CA ALA A 440 -9.47 9.07 4.87
C ALA A 440 -9.65 8.08 3.70
N VAL A 441 -8.88 8.25 2.63
CA VAL A 441 -8.85 7.32 1.50
C VAL A 441 -8.37 5.94 1.95
N LEU A 442 -7.31 5.85 2.75
CA LEU A 442 -6.84 4.58 3.31
C LEU A 442 -7.88 3.94 4.24
N ALA A 443 -8.55 4.72 5.08
CA ALA A 443 -9.63 4.21 5.93
C ALA A 443 -10.78 3.62 5.10
N ALA A 444 -11.14 4.27 3.99
CA ALA A 444 -12.21 3.80 3.11
C ALA A 444 -11.82 2.58 2.26
N THR A 445 -10.57 2.51 1.79
CA THR A 445 -10.09 1.46 0.86
C THR A 445 -9.47 0.24 1.55
N ALA A 446 -8.83 0.44 2.70
CA ALA A 446 -8.14 -0.62 3.45
C ALA A 446 -8.78 -0.91 4.82
N GLY A 447 -9.85 -0.20 5.21
CA GLY A 447 -10.50 -0.38 6.51
C GLY A 447 -9.63 0.07 7.69
N ALA A 448 -8.66 0.97 7.44
CA ALA A 448 -7.74 1.45 8.43
C ALA A 448 -8.42 2.34 9.48
N GLU A 449 -8.02 2.22 10.74
CA GLU A 449 -8.49 3.13 11.78
C GLU A 449 -7.80 4.51 11.61
N PRO A 450 -8.54 5.61 11.43
CA PRO A 450 -7.96 6.91 11.09
C PRO A 450 -6.84 7.38 12.03
N ALA A 451 -7.01 7.18 13.33
CA ALA A 451 -6.03 7.56 14.34
C ALA A 451 -4.70 6.77 14.25
N THR A 452 -4.69 5.63 13.57
CA THR A 452 -3.48 4.79 13.40
C THR A 452 -2.68 5.15 12.16
N VAL A 453 -3.33 5.69 11.12
CA VAL A 453 -2.70 6.03 9.84
C VAL A 453 -2.35 7.50 9.71
N LEU A 454 -3.00 8.38 10.47
CA LEU A 454 -2.75 9.81 10.44
C LEU A 454 -1.40 10.17 11.08
N GLY A 455 -0.51 10.80 10.29
CA GLY A 455 0.76 11.33 10.78
C GLY A 455 0.57 12.40 11.87
N ARG A 456 1.55 12.52 12.77
CA ARG A 456 1.55 13.57 13.80
C ARG A 456 1.66 14.95 13.16
N VAL A 457 0.94 15.93 13.70
CA VAL A 457 1.03 17.32 13.26
C VAL A 457 2.19 17.98 13.98
N VAL A 458 3.13 18.54 13.23
CA VAL A 458 4.29 19.26 13.77
C VAL A 458 4.08 20.76 13.54
N GLY A 459 4.09 21.53 14.63
CA GLY A 459 3.99 22.99 14.60
C GLY A 459 5.25 23.66 14.07
N ALA A 460 5.18 24.97 13.81
CA ALA A 460 6.30 25.74 13.28
C ALA A 460 7.52 25.81 14.23
N ASP A 461 7.32 25.55 15.52
CA ASP A 461 8.35 25.44 16.56
C ASP A 461 8.94 24.02 16.68
N GLY A 462 8.53 23.10 15.80
CA GLY A 462 8.95 21.70 15.80
C GLY A 462 8.29 20.85 16.88
N GLN A 463 7.33 21.39 17.64
CA GLN A 463 6.60 20.63 18.66
C GLN A 463 5.39 19.91 18.05
N ILE A 464 4.97 18.81 18.67
CA ILE A 464 3.78 18.07 18.25
C ILE A 464 2.53 18.86 18.69
N ASP A 465 1.67 19.20 17.73
CA ASP A 465 0.36 19.80 17.98
C ASP A 465 -0.72 18.71 18.04
N ASP A 466 -0.88 18.13 19.23
CA ASP A 466 -1.90 17.11 19.49
C ASP A 466 -3.32 17.64 19.27
N ALA A 467 -3.59 18.93 19.52
CA ALA A 467 -4.91 19.51 19.35
C ALA A 467 -5.28 19.59 17.86
N ALA A 468 -4.34 19.97 17.00
CA ALA A 468 -4.50 19.90 15.55
C ALA A 468 -4.68 18.46 15.08
N TRP A 469 -3.85 17.54 15.57
CA TRP A 469 -3.96 16.11 15.23
C TRP A 469 -5.32 15.52 15.60
N MET A 470 -5.86 15.83 16.80
CA MET A 470 -7.19 15.43 17.22
C MET A 470 -8.29 15.99 16.32
N ARG A 471 -8.17 17.25 15.87
CA ARG A 471 -9.12 17.86 14.93
C ARG A 471 -9.09 17.18 13.56
N ARG A 472 -7.90 16.84 13.05
CA ARG A 472 -7.76 16.05 11.82
C ARG A 472 -8.39 14.66 11.96
N CYS A 473 -8.14 13.97 13.07
CA CYS A 473 -8.77 12.67 13.36
C CYS A 473 -10.29 12.76 13.40
N ALA A 474 -10.83 13.80 14.07
CA ALA A 474 -12.28 14.02 14.14
C ALA A 474 -12.87 14.25 12.75
N ALA A 475 -12.22 15.07 11.91
CA ALA A 475 -12.66 15.32 10.54
C ALA A 475 -12.72 14.03 9.71
N VAL A 476 -11.65 13.21 9.73
CA VAL A 476 -11.63 11.93 9.00
C VAL A 476 -12.71 10.99 9.52
N ARG A 477 -12.85 10.85 10.84
CA ARG A 477 -13.90 10.02 11.47
C ARG A 477 -15.30 10.48 11.06
N ASP A 478 -15.57 11.78 11.08
CA ASP A 478 -16.89 12.33 10.74
C ASP A 478 -17.20 12.17 9.25
N ALA A 479 -16.20 12.33 8.39
CA ALA A 479 -16.30 12.04 6.96
C ALA A 479 -16.61 10.55 6.72
N MET A 480 -15.90 9.63 7.39
CA MET A 480 -16.15 8.19 7.32
C MET A 480 -17.56 7.81 7.82
N HIS A 481 -18.05 8.46 8.87
CA HIS A 481 -19.40 8.25 9.37
C HIS A 481 -20.45 8.77 8.37
N ARG A 482 -20.22 9.95 7.78
CA ARG A 482 -21.09 10.55 6.76
C ARG A 482 -21.23 9.66 5.53
N THR A 483 -20.13 9.08 5.06
CA THR A 483 -20.06 8.28 3.83
C THR A 483 -20.32 6.79 4.04
N ARG A 484 -20.64 6.35 5.28
CA ARG A 484 -20.81 4.92 5.61
C ARG A 484 -21.87 4.18 4.77
N ARG A 485 -22.84 4.92 4.20
CA ARG A 485 -23.91 4.39 3.32
C ARG A 485 -23.72 4.78 1.86
N SER A 486 -22.69 5.57 1.54
CA SER A 486 -22.37 5.95 0.17
C SER A 486 -21.73 4.76 -0.57
N PRO A 487 -21.86 4.71 -1.91
CA PRO A 487 -21.08 3.81 -2.73
C PRO A 487 -19.58 3.97 -2.44
N ARG A 488 -18.83 2.87 -2.47
CA ARG A 488 -17.38 2.85 -2.24
C ARG A 488 -16.59 2.65 -3.54
N GLY A 489 -17.11 3.13 -4.66
CA GLY A 489 -16.37 3.13 -5.92
C GLY A 489 -15.16 4.06 -5.83
N ALA A 490 -14.12 3.78 -6.61
CA ALA A 490 -12.89 4.57 -6.61
C ALA A 490 -13.14 6.08 -6.81
N LYS A 491 -14.03 6.44 -7.74
CA LYS A 491 -14.42 7.84 -7.99
C LYS A 491 -15.26 8.44 -6.86
N ASP A 492 -16.10 7.64 -6.22
CA ASP A 492 -16.90 8.08 -5.08
C ASP A 492 -15.99 8.39 -3.89
N ILE A 493 -14.97 7.56 -3.64
CA ILE A 493 -13.97 7.81 -2.60
C ILE A 493 -13.22 9.11 -2.87
N LEU A 494 -12.81 9.37 -4.11
CA LEU A 494 -12.18 10.64 -4.50
C LEU A 494 -13.10 11.84 -4.28
N ALA A 495 -14.38 11.70 -4.67
CA ALA A 495 -15.38 12.76 -4.53
C ALA A 495 -15.71 13.05 -3.06
N GLU A 496 -15.79 12.02 -2.24
CA GLU A 496 -16.29 12.13 -0.87
C GLU A 496 -15.20 12.46 0.15
N LEU A 497 -14.01 11.90 -0.03
CA LEU A 497 -12.93 11.90 0.98
C LEU A 497 -11.58 12.36 0.42
N GLY A 498 -11.33 12.07 -0.87
CA GLY A 498 -10.00 12.17 -1.47
C GLY A 498 -9.56 13.59 -1.78
N GLY A 499 -10.28 14.34 -2.62
CA GLY A 499 -9.90 15.69 -3.05
C GLY A 499 -9.03 15.76 -4.32
N GLY A 500 -8.67 16.99 -4.71
CA GLY A 500 -8.09 17.30 -6.02
C GLY A 500 -6.68 16.74 -6.21
N ASP A 501 -5.88 16.76 -5.16
CA ASP A 501 -4.52 16.22 -5.12
C ASP A 501 -4.52 14.70 -5.33
N VAL A 502 -5.34 13.96 -4.58
CA VAL A 502 -5.44 12.49 -4.74
C VAL A 502 -6.04 12.14 -6.11
N ALA A 503 -7.02 12.90 -6.61
CA ALA A 503 -7.65 12.64 -7.91
C ALA A 503 -6.67 12.88 -9.08
N VAL A 504 -5.95 14.00 -9.10
CA VAL A 504 -4.93 14.28 -10.13
C VAL A 504 -3.77 13.29 -10.02
N ALA A 505 -3.29 12.99 -8.81
CA ALA A 505 -2.28 11.95 -8.59
C ALA A 505 -2.71 10.59 -9.15
N THR A 506 -3.96 10.18 -8.91
CA THR A 506 -4.52 8.93 -9.45
C THR A 506 -4.50 8.94 -10.98
N GLY A 507 -4.92 10.05 -11.59
CA GLY A 507 -4.84 10.24 -13.05
C GLY A 507 -3.42 10.12 -13.59
N ILE A 508 -2.43 10.72 -12.90
CA ILE A 508 -1.00 10.62 -13.26
C ILE A 508 -0.54 9.16 -13.24
N LEU A 509 -0.88 8.38 -12.20
CA LEU A 509 -0.46 6.98 -12.13
C LEU A 509 -1.06 6.14 -13.26
N LEU A 510 -2.35 6.34 -13.57
CA LEU A 510 -3.03 5.65 -14.66
C LEU A 510 -2.45 6.02 -16.03
N GLY A 511 -2.25 7.32 -16.28
CA GLY A 511 -1.65 7.81 -17.52
C GLY A 511 -0.19 7.36 -17.67
N ALA A 512 0.60 7.41 -16.60
CA ALA A 512 1.98 6.96 -16.60
C ALA A 512 2.08 5.46 -16.92
N THR A 513 1.21 4.65 -16.31
CA THR A 513 1.06 3.22 -16.63
C THR A 513 0.72 3.02 -18.10
N ALA A 514 -0.29 3.72 -18.63
CA ALA A 514 -0.68 3.63 -20.04
C ALA A 514 0.45 4.01 -21.01
N ARG A 515 1.32 4.94 -20.58
CA ARG A 515 2.48 5.43 -21.33
C ARG A 515 3.78 4.70 -21.02
N ARG A 516 3.74 3.64 -20.21
CA ARG A 516 4.91 2.85 -19.79
C ARG A 516 6.00 3.70 -19.12
N LEU A 517 5.58 4.65 -18.31
CA LEU A 517 6.44 5.60 -17.61
C LEU A 517 6.49 5.22 -16.12
N PRO A 518 7.65 4.79 -15.58
CA PRO A 518 7.75 4.49 -14.16
C PRO A 518 7.56 5.74 -13.28
N VAL A 519 6.99 5.53 -12.09
CA VAL A 519 6.72 6.57 -11.10
C VAL A 519 7.37 6.22 -9.77
N LEU A 520 8.13 7.14 -9.21
CA LEU A 520 8.65 7.09 -7.85
C LEU A 520 7.67 7.83 -6.92
N LEU A 521 7.01 7.08 -6.05
CA LEU A 521 6.05 7.59 -5.09
C LEU A 521 6.76 8.13 -3.84
N ASP A 522 6.20 9.20 -3.30
CA ASP A 522 6.55 9.75 -1.99
C ASP A 522 5.29 10.20 -1.25
N GLY A 523 5.34 10.13 0.07
CA GLY A 523 4.33 10.66 0.96
C GLY A 523 2.95 10.00 0.88
N PRO A 524 2.03 10.36 1.78
CA PRO A 524 0.75 9.68 1.91
C PRO A 524 -0.17 9.89 0.71
N VAL A 525 -0.09 11.03 0.01
CA VAL A 525 -0.93 11.32 -1.18
C VAL A 525 -0.60 10.40 -2.35
N GLY A 526 0.68 10.17 -2.65
CA GLY A 526 1.08 9.27 -3.74
C GLY A 526 0.62 7.84 -3.49
N LEU A 527 0.69 7.39 -2.23
CA LEU A 527 0.22 6.06 -1.84
C LEU A 527 -1.31 5.96 -1.81
N ALA A 528 -2.02 7.00 -1.36
CA ALA A 528 -3.49 7.05 -1.45
C ALA A 528 -3.97 7.02 -2.91
N ALA A 529 -3.29 7.72 -3.81
CA ALA A 529 -3.53 7.64 -5.23
C ALA A 529 -3.26 6.25 -5.81
N GLY A 530 -2.20 5.56 -5.32
CA GLY A 530 -1.94 4.16 -5.66
C GLY A 530 -3.07 3.22 -5.22
N MET A 531 -3.65 3.45 -4.03
CA MET A 531 -4.79 2.67 -3.52
C MET A 531 -6.03 2.83 -4.41
N VAL A 532 -6.37 4.06 -4.81
CA VAL A 532 -7.48 4.32 -5.73
C VAL A 532 -7.15 3.80 -7.14
N GLY A 533 -5.91 4.00 -7.59
CA GLY A 533 -5.40 3.52 -8.87
C GLY A 533 -5.48 2.00 -9.00
N ARG A 534 -5.21 1.25 -7.92
CA ARG A 534 -5.38 -0.21 -7.86
C ARG A 534 -6.81 -0.64 -8.15
N ASP A 535 -7.79 0.07 -7.63
CA ASP A 535 -9.21 -0.25 -7.78
C ASP A 535 -9.73 0.13 -9.19
N LEU A 536 -9.07 1.08 -9.86
CA LEU A 536 -9.35 1.46 -11.25
C LEU A 536 -8.63 0.54 -12.27
N ALA A 537 -7.32 0.37 -12.11
CA ALA A 537 -6.46 -0.47 -12.93
C ALA A 537 -5.34 -1.06 -12.06
N GLY A 538 -5.49 -2.32 -11.66
CA GLY A 538 -4.57 -3.02 -10.76
C GLY A 538 -3.12 -3.11 -11.25
N GLN A 539 -2.89 -2.95 -12.56
CA GLN A 539 -1.57 -2.95 -13.19
C GLN A 539 -0.73 -1.72 -12.79
N SER A 540 -1.37 -0.61 -12.41
CA SER A 540 -0.69 0.66 -12.13
C SER A 540 0.37 0.58 -11.02
N ARG A 541 0.13 -0.24 -9.99
CA ARG A 541 1.10 -0.47 -8.91
C ARG A 541 2.43 -1.04 -9.41
N HIS A 542 2.44 -1.80 -10.51
CA HIS A 542 3.65 -2.43 -11.05
C HIS A 542 4.57 -1.42 -11.75
N TRP A 543 4.07 -0.21 -12.02
CA TRP A 543 4.85 0.92 -12.54
C TRP A 543 5.34 1.87 -11.44
N CYS A 544 5.11 1.52 -10.18
CA CYS A 544 5.46 2.37 -9.04
C CYS A 544 6.64 1.80 -8.25
N LEU A 545 7.52 2.67 -7.79
CA LEU A 545 8.51 2.40 -6.74
C LEU A 545 8.23 3.30 -5.54
N LEU A 546 8.57 2.82 -4.34
CA LEU A 546 8.55 3.62 -3.12
C LEU A 546 9.98 3.82 -2.62
N ALA A 547 10.43 5.08 -2.56
CA ALA A 547 11.78 5.41 -2.10
C ALA A 547 12.01 5.06 -0.63
N ASP A 548 11.21 5.64 0.25
CA ASP A 548 11.32 5.55 1.70
C ASP A 548 9.92 5.75 2.30
N ALA A 549 9.58 5.00 3.34
CA ALA A 549 8.27 5.17 4.00
C ALA A 549 8.22 6.40 4.94
N GLY A 550 9.37 6.99 5.26
CA GLY A 550 9.51 8.14 6.15
C GLY A 550 9.11 7.87 7.61
N GLY A 551 8.88 6.60 7.97
CA GLY A 551 8.19 6.24 9.22
C GLY A 551 6.73 6.71 9.27
N HIS A 552 6.13 7.14 8.15
CA HIS A 552 4.76 7.62 8.10
C HIS A 552 3.79 6.43 8.12
N PRO A 553 2.84 6.36 9.08
CA PRO A 553 1.95 5.19 9.22
C PRO A 553 1.08 4.92 8.00
N ALA A 554 0.45 5.94 7.40
CA ALA A 554 -0.30 5.78 6.15
C ALA A 554 0.57 5.23 5.01
N VAL A 555 1.79 5.75 4.82
CA VAL A 555 2.68 5.29 3.75
C VAL A 555 3.03 3.83 3.95
N THR A 556 3.37 3.43 5.17
CA THR A 556 3.70 2.02 5.49
C THR A 556 2.52 1.09 5.22
N LEU A 557 1.32 1.42 5.72
CA LEU A 557 0.14 0.58 5.52
C LEU A 557 -0.23 0.46 4.03
N ALA A 558 -0.27 1.59 3.30
CA ALA A 558 -0.61 1.56 1.88
C ALA A 558 0.47 0.86 1.05
N ALA A 559 1.73 1.01 1.40
CA ALA A 559 2.84 0.29 0.78
C ALA A 559 2.67 -1.23 0.91
N ASP A 560 2.33 -1.71 2.11
CA ASP A 560 2.04 -3.12 2.35
C ASP A 560 0.85 -3.62 1.52
N VAL A 561 -0.24 -2.85 1.46
CA VAL A 561 -1.44 -3.21 0.69
C VAL A 561 -1.20 -3.18 -0.82
N LEU A 562 -0.32 -2.31 -1.31
CA LEU A 562 0.07 -2.22 -2.71
C LEU A 562 1.18 -3.20 -3.10
N GLY A 563 1.80 -3.89 -2.13
CA GLY A 563 2.96 -4.75 -2.37
C GLY A 563 4.23 -3.97 -2.72
N LEU A 564 4.32 -2.69 -2.34
CA LEU A 564 5.47 -1.82 -2.58
C LEU A 564 6.39 -1.83 -1.37
N SER A 565 7.42 -2.67 -1.33
CA SER A 565 8.39 -2.59 -0.22
C SER A 565 9.33 -1.40 -0.43
N PRO A 566 9.47 -0.46 0.53
CA PRO A 566 10.36 0.68 0.42
C PRO A 566 11.78 0.26 0.01
N LEU A 567 12.42 1.06 -0.84
CA LEU A 567 13.79 0.80 -1.27
C LEU A 567 14.77 0.99 -0.11
N LEU A 568 14.49 1.94 0.78
CA LEU A 568 15.31 2.30 1.92
C LEU A 568 14.45 2.50 3.19
N ASP A 569 15.10 2.41 4.36
CA ASP A 569 14.54 2.77 5.68
C ASP A 569 15.44 3.83 6.35
N LEU A 570 15.56 4.99 5.69
CA LEU A 570 16.23 6.18 6.19
C LEU A 570 15.34 6.99 7.14
N ARG A 571 14.03 6.72 7.14
CA ARG A 571 13.01 7.42 7.94
C ARG A 571 13.04 8.92 7.71
N MET A 572 13.13 9.29 6.43
CA MET A 572 13.15 10.70 6.05
C MET A 572 11.76 11.30 6.18
N GLY A 573 11.66 12.35 6.98
CA GLY A 573 10.42 13.12 7.17
C GLY A 573 10.34 14.37 6.30
N LEU A 574 10.98 14.39 5.12
CA LEU A 574 11.00 15.59 4.27
C LEU A 574 9.68 15.79 3.52
N GLY A 575 9.05 14.70 3.07
CA GLY A 575 7.76 14.71 2.37
C GLY A 575 7.77 15.40 1.01
N GLU A 576 6.60 15.58 0.41
CA GLU A 576 6.39 16.39 -0.81
C GLU A 576 7.18 15.98 -2.07
N GLY A 577 7.72 14.74 -2.12
CA GLY A 577 8.61 14.28 -3.19
C GLY A 577 10.09 14.42 -2.85
N ALA A 578 10.44 15.07 -1.73
CA ALA A 578 11.83 15.29 -1.33
C ALA A 578 12.54 13.99 -0.92
N ASN A 579 11.82 13.01 -0.34
CA ASN A 579 12.44 11.73 -0.02
C ASN A 579 12.84 11.00 -1.31
N ALA A 580 11.97 11.01 -2.32
CA ALA A 580 12.23 10.43 -3.63
C ALA A 580 13.41 11.11 -4.35
N LEU A 581 13.51 12.45 -4.30
CA LEU A 581 14.65 13.17 -4.86
C LEU A 581 15.95 12.91 -4.10
N ALA A 582 15.91 12.80 -2.77
CA ALA A 582 17.11 12.56 -1.96
C ALA A 582 17.78 11.22 -2.28
N VAL A 583 17.01 10.20 -2.66
CA VAL A 583 17.53 8.86 -2.98
C VAL A 583 17.93 8.70 -4.44
N LEU A 584 17.45 9.57 -5.33
CA LEU A 584 17.64 9.46 -6.77
C LEU A 584 19.12 9.31 -7.20
N PRO A 585 20.10 10.04 -6.62
CA PRO A 585 21.51 9.83 -6.94
C PRO A 585 21.98 8.39 -6.71
N LEU A 586 21.58 7.79 -5.58
CA LEU A 586 21.90 6.40 -5.25
C LEU A 586 21.29 5.44 -6.28
N LEU A 587 20.02 5.64 -6.65
CA LEU A 587 19.34 4.80 -7.65
C LEU A 587 20.06 4.86 -9.01
N ARG A 588 20.48 6.06 -9.43
CA ARG A 588 21.26 6.25 -10.66
C ARG A 588 22.62 5.56 -10.60
N SER A 589 23.34 5.68 -9.48
CA SER A 589 24.62 4.98 -9.31
C SER A 589 24.46 3.47 -9.41
N VAL A 590 23.41 2.91 -8.82
CA VAL A 590 23.10 1.47 -8.91
C VAL A 590 22.85 1.04 -10.36
N LEU A 591 22.04 1.81 -11.09
CA LEU A 591 21.73 1.51 -12.51
C LEU A 591 22.97 1.66 -13.40
N ALA A 592 23.80 2.67 -13.17
CA ALA A 592 25.06 2.86 -13.91
C ALA A 592 26.02 1.69 -13.66
N LEU A 593 26.20 1.27 -12.41
CA LEU A 593 27.02 0.10 -12.07
C LEU A 593 26.48 -1.17 -12.72
N ALA A 594 25.16 -1.37 -12.68
CA ALA A 594 24.53 -2.51 -13.31
C ALA A 594 24.71 -2.52 -14.84
N ALA A 595 24.77 -1.35 -15.49
CA ALA A 595 24.97 -1.24 -16.93
C ALA A 595 26.44 -1.44 -17.35
N ASP A 596 27.39 -0.86 -16.60
CA ASP A 596 28.77 -0.67 -17.07
C ASP A 596 29.80 -1.64 -16.49
N LEU A 597 29.49 -2.36 -15.41
CA LEU A 597 30.45 -3.30 -14.81
C LEU A 597 30.76 -4.47 -15.77
N PRO A 598 32.04 -4.87 -15.87
CA PRO A 598 32.41 -6.05 -16.65
C PRO A 598 31.89 -7.33 -15.99
N THR A 599 31.76 -8.40 -16.77
CA THR A 599 31.53 -9.74 -16.22
C THR A 599 32.76 -10.23 -15.47
N ARG A 600 32.55 -10.98 -14.37
CA ARG A 600 33.63 -11.64 -13.64
C ARG A 600 34.45 -12.49 -14.62
N PRO A 601 35.79 -12.36 -14.66
CA PRO A 601 36.60 -13.25 -15.47
C PRO A 601 36.31 -14.69 -15.05
N ALA A 602 36.05 -15.57 -16.03
CA ALA A 602 35.98 -16.99 -15.74
C ALA A 602 37.32 -17.41 -15.11
N ASP A 603 37.29 -18.15 -14.00
CA ASP A 603 38.49 -18.81 -13.48
C ASP A 603 38.98 -19.80 -14.54
N THR A 604 39.81 -19.33 -15.47
CA THR A 604 40.67 -20.20 -16.26
C THR A 604 41.85 -20.63 -15.38
N ASP A 605 41.54 -21.30 -14.28
CA ASP A 605 42.47 -22.25 -13.67
C ASP A 605 42.27 -23.59 -14.40
N ASP A 606 42.65 -23.63 -15.68
CA ASP A 606 43.03 -24.90 -16.29
C ASP A 606 44.42 -25.22 -15.73
N PRO A 607 44.59 -26.31 -14.94
CA PRO A 607 45.90 -26.70 -14.41
C PRO A 607 46.92 -27.03 -15.51
N ALA A 608 46.50 -27.09 -16.78
CA ALA A 608 47.35 -27.43 -17.92
C ALA A 608 48.35 -26.34 -18.33
N ASP A 609 48.15 -25.06 -17.98
CA ASP A 609 49.03 -23.96 -18.44
C ASP A 609 50.06 -23.48 -17.41
N ARG A 610 50.14 -24.13 -16.25
CA ARG A 610 51.20 -23.86 -15.23
C ARG A 610 52.30 -24.91 -15.29
N ALA A 611 52.93 -25.10 -16.45
CA ALA A 611 54.16 -25.87 -16.55
C ALA A 611 55.08 -25.40 -17.69
N ALA A 612 55.77 -24.27 -17.49
CA ALA A 612 57.16 -24.12 -17.92
C ALA A 612 57.82 -22.90 -17.23
N PRO A 613 58.77 -23.10 -16.32
CA PRO A 613 59.71 -22.05 -15.94
C PRO A 613 60.94 -22.08 -16.86
N ASP A 614 61.32 -20.87 -17.26
CA ASP A 614 62.45 -20.37 -18.05
C ASP A 614 63.73 -21.22 -18.23
N ALA A 615 64.31 -21.08 -19.43
CA ALA A 615 65.76 -21.13 -19.64
C ALA A 615 66.22 -19.84 -20.39
N PRO A 616 67.38 -19.24 -20.05
CA PRO A 616 67.71 -17.87 -20.44
C PRO A 616 68.73 -17.78 -21.59
N SER A 617 68.68 -16.74 -22.42
CA SER A 617 69.89 -16.02 -22.88
C SER A 617 69.62 -14.74 -23.68
N ALA A 618 70.20 -13.65 -23.17
CA ALA A 618 71.04 -12.67 -23.87
C ALA A 618 70.55 -11.90 -25.12
N GLY A 619 70.60 -10.57 -25.01
CA GLY A 619 71.03 -9.67 -26.10
C GLY A 619 70.09 -8.53 -26.46
N ALA A 620 70.34 -7.34 -25.92
CA ALA A 620 70.05 -6.07 -26.61
C ALA A 620 71.12 -5.86 -27.72
N PRO A 621 70.97 -4.98 -28.75
CA PRO A 621 70.21 -3.72 -28.72
C PRO A 621 69.49 -3.26 -30.03
N SER A 622 68.74 -2.15 -29.89
CA SER A 622 68.33 -1.10 -30.85
C SER A 622 68.58 -1.23 -32.36
N THR A 623 67.60 -0.86 -33.21
CA THR A 623 67.60 0.36 -34.08
C THR A 623 66.42 0.39 -35.08
N ASP A 624 65.91 1.60 -35.31
CA ASP A 624 65.42 2.20 -36.57
C ASP A 624 64.15 1.71 -37.31
N ALA A 625 63.24 2.67 -37.51
CA ALA A 625 62.32 2.77 -38.66
C ALA A 625 63.13 3.12 -39.94
N PRO A 626 62.64 3.00 -41.21
CA PRO A 626 61.37 3.58 -41.67
C PRO A 626 60.64 2.89 -42.86
N SER A 627 59.43 3.42 -43.15
CA SER A 627 58.72 3.58 -44.44
C SER A 627 59.00 2.67 -45.65
N THR A 628 57.95 2.22 -46.35
CA THR A 628 57.54 2.77 -47.68
C THR A 628 56.30 2.05 -48.27
N ASP A 629 55.40 2.88 -48.82
CA ASP A 629 54.67 2.73 -50.09
C ASP A 629 53.56 1.67 -50.30
N GLY A 630 52.33 2.20 -50.52
CA GLY A 630 51.33 1.60 -51.43
C GLY A 630 51.71 1.80 -52.90
N PRO A 631 50.79 1.83 -53.90
CA PRO A 631 49.32 1.82 -53.84
C PRO A 631 48.66 0.92 -54.93
N GLY A 632 47.32 1.04 -55.07
CA GLY A 632 46.61 0.79 -56.35
C GLY A 632 45.41 -0.15 -56.25
N THR A 633 44.18 0.34 -56.03
CA THR A 633 43.18 0.82 -57.02
C THR A 633 42.54 -0.26 -57.89
N GLY A 634 41.19 -0.28 -57.88
CA GLY A 634 40.44 -0.35 -59.14
C GLY A 634 39.34 -1.41 -59.24
N ASP A 635 38.12 -0.97 -58.93
CA ASP A 635 36.86 -1.18 -59.66
C ASP A 635 36.25 -2.57 -59.95
N GLN A 636 34.98 -2.65 -59.51
CA GLN A 636 33.83 -3.43 -59.98
C GLN A 636 33.56 -3.28 -61.51
N PRO A 637 32.69 -4.09 -62.20
CA PRO A 637 31.33 -4.46 -61.75
C PRO A 637 30.71 -5.80 -62.26
N GLY A 638 29.51 -6.12 -61.76
CA GLY A 638 28.40 -6.61 -62.59
C GLY A 638 28.03 -8.10 -62.55
N SER A 639 26.95 -8.41 -61.82
CA SER A 639 25.84 -9.37 -62.10
C SER A 639 26.02 -10.53 -63.08
N ASP A 640 25.74 -11.77 -62.64
CA ASP A 640 24.48 -12.48 -62.97
C ASP A 640 24.43 -13.84 -62.24
N GLY A 641 23.21 -14.27 -61.91
CA GLY A 641 22.94 -15.38 -61.00
C GLY A 641 23.01 -16.78 -61.61
N SER A 642 22.96 -17.78 -60.73
CA SER A 642 22.07 -18.95 -60.82
C SER A 642 22.48 -20.01 -59.79
N SER A 643 21.56 -20.20 -58.83
CA SER A 643 20.99 -21.47 -58.37
C SER A 643 21.87 -22.69 -58.07
N GLY A 644 21.69 -23.22 -56.85
CA GLY A 644 21.64 -24.65 -56.60
C GLY A 644 22.20 -25.07 -55.25
N ASP A 645 21.38 -25.05 -54.20
CA ASP A 645 21.54 -26.04 -53.12
C ASP A 645 20.19 -26.37 -52.46
N GLU A 646 19.96 -27.67 -52.27
CA GLU A 646 18.74 -28.28 -51.73
C GLU A 646 18.58 -28.04 -50.22
N PRO A 647 17.34 -28.19 -49.69
CA PRO A 647 17.24 -28.98 -48.48
C PRO A 647 16.14 -30.05 -48.52
N VAL A 648 16.44 -31.10 -47.76
CA VAL A 648 15.73 -32.36 -47.58
C VAL A 648 14.37 -32.19 -46.86
N THR A 649 13.39 -32.94 -47.35
CA THR A 649 11.98 -33.02 -46.93
C THR A 649 11.75 -34.06 -45.82
N ALA A 650 10.74 -33.80 -44.97
CA ALA A 650 10.04 -34.81 -44.16
C ALA A 650 8.56 -34.92 -44.63
N PRO A 651 7.92 -36.10 -44.56
CA PRO A 651 6.67 -36.38 -45.29
C PRO A 651 5.37 -36.14 -44.47
N PRO A 652 4.18 -36.15 -45.13
CA PRO A 652 2.91 -35.71 -44.55
C PRO A 652 2.05 -36.87 -44.00
N VAL A 653 1.06 -36.53 -43.17
CA VAL A 653 -0.07 -37.41 -42.82
C VAL A 653 -1.39 -36.66 -43.01
N THR A 654 -2.31 -37.30 -43.71
CA THR A 654 -3.61 -36.83 -44.21
C THR A 654 -4.81 -37.38 -43.42
N GLY A 655 -5.89 -36.59 -43.32
CA GLY A 655 -7.31 -37.01 -43.20
C GLY A 655 -7.79 -37.35 -41.78
N THR A 656 -8.98 -37.00 -41.29
CA THR A 656 -10.27 -36.70 -41.94
C THR A 656 -11.24 -36.15 -40.88
N GLY A 657 -12.10 -35.18 -41.22
CA GLY A 657 -13.24 -34.74 -40.40
C GLY A 657 -14.50 -35.60 -40.60
N PRO A 658 -15.53 -35.42 -39.76
CA PRO A 658 -16.88 -35.03 -40.23
C PRO A 658 -17.57 -34.05 -39.23
N ALA A 659 -18.71 -33.39 -39.42
CA ALA A 659 -19.61 -33.02 -40.52
C ALA A 659 -20.64 -32.03 -39.90
N ASP A 660 -21.21 -31.16 -40.73
CA ASP A 660 -22.26 -30.17 -40.42
C ASP A 660 -23.56 -30.76 -39.82
N LEU A 661 -24.20 -30.03 -38.90
CA LEU A 661 -25.65 -30.01 -38.61
C LEU A 661 -26.07 -28.60 -38.04
N PRO A 662 -27.36 -28.19 -38.12
CA PRO A 662 -27.83 -26.89 -38.63
C PRO A 662 -28.19 -25.83 -37.55
N PRO A 663 -28.53 -24.57 -37.92
CA PRO A 663 -28.88 -23.51 -36.97
C PRO A 663 -30.39 -23.46 -36.68
N GLY A 664 -30.77 -23.23 -35.42
CA GLY A 664 -32.16 -22.92 -35.04
C GLY A 664 -32.44 -22.86 -33.53
N ASP A 665 -32.78 -21.66 -33.09
CA ASP A 665 -33.68 -21.23 -32.00
C ASP A 665 -33.28 -21.25 -30.50
N ASP A 666 -33.41 -20.03 -29.94
CA ASP A 666 -33.91 -19.64 -28.61
C ASP A 666 -33.11 -19.97 -27.35
N LEU A 667 -32.10 -19.15 -27.05
CA LEU A 667 -31.70 -18.88 -25.66
C LEU A 667 -32.50 -17.68 -25.14
N ARG A 668 -33.52 -18.02 -24.35
CA ARG A 668 -34.33 -17.10 -23.57
C ARG A 668 -33.46 -16.36 -22.55
N ASP A 669 -33.63 -15.04 -22.51
CA ASP A 669 -33.12 -14.17 -21.45
C ASP A 669 -33.45 -14.73 -20.06
N PHE A 670 -32.42 -14.93 -19.25
CA PHE A 670 -32.58 -15.16 -17.82
C PHE A 670 -32.81 -13.80 -17.16
N VAL A 671 -34.06 -13.53 -16.78
CA VAL A 671 -34.47 -12.38 -15.96
C VAL A 671 -34.48 -12.82 -14.50
N GLU A 672 -33.69 -12.15 -13.67
CA GLU A 672 -33.63 -12.35 -12.22
C GLU A 672 -34.97 -11.92 -11.58
N PRO A 673 -35.61 -12.76 -10.72
CA PRO A 673 -36.88 -12.39 -10.11
C PRO A 673 -36.69 -11.38 -8.99
N GLU A 674 -37.46 -10.29 -9.00
CA GLU A 674 -37.48 -9.32 -7.90
C GLU A 674 -37.98 -9.95 -6.58
N PRO A 675 -37.35 -9.65 -5.44
CA PRO A 675 -37.81 -10.13 -4.15
C PRO A 675 -39.06 -9.38 -3.70
N THR A 676 -40.22 -10.01 -3.87
CA THR A 676 -41.48 -9.64 -3.21
C THR A 676 -41.63 -10.45 -1.91
N GLY A 677 -41.38 -9.83 -0.76
CA GLY A 677 -41.64 -10.43 0.55
C GLY A 677 -41.12 -9.59 1.72
N PRO A 678 -41.85 -9.49 2.85
CA PRO A 678 -41.61 -8.48 3.88
C PRO A 678 -40.40 -8.83 4.74
N GLY A 679 -39.59 -7.81 5.07
CA GLY A 679 -38.44 -7.93 5.96
C GLY A 679 -38.84 -8.42 7.37
N PRO A 680 -37.92 -9.10 8.09
CA PRO A 680 -38.23 -9.62 9.40
C PRO A 680 -38.39 -8.47 10.41
N ALA A 681 -39.51 -8.55 11.12
CA ALA A 681 -39.98 -7.61 12.11
C ALA A 681 -39.07 -7.52 13.33
N THR A 682 -38.99 -6.31 13.89
CA THR A 682 -38.54 -6.02 15.25
C THR A 682 -39.41 -6.76 16.27
N THR A 683 -38.82 -7.67 17.04
CA THR A 683 -39.37 -8.16 18.29
C THR A 683 -38.86 -7.33 19.46
N ALA A 684 -39.81 -6.77 20.20
CA ALA A 684 -39.60 -6.16 21.50
C ALA A 684 -39.68 -7.24 22.59
N GLU A 685 -38.66 -7.33 23.43
CA GLU A 685 -38.69 -7.98 24.74
C GLU A 685 -38.20 -6.92 25.75
N GLY A 686 -38.89 -6.58 26.84
CA GLY A 686 -39.85 -7.36 27.60
C GLY A 686 -39.17 -8.13 28.72
N GLN A 687 -38.37 -7.48 29.57
CA GLN A 687 -37.88 -8.08 30.83
C GLN A 687 -38.60 -7.49 32.03
N THR A 688 -39.42 -8.35 32.63
CA THR A 688 -39.96 -8.28 33.98
C THR A 688 -38.90 -8.74 34.98
N GLY A 689 -38.64 -7.91 35.98
CA GLY A 689 -37.96 -8.27 37.24
C GLY A 689 -38.83 -7.86 38.43
N PRO A 690 -38.82 -8.60 39.55
CA PRO A 690 -39.96 -8.68 40.45
C PRO A 690 -40.06 -7.55 41.47
N ALA A 691 -41.31 -7.29 41.87
CA ALA A 691 -41.71 -6.35 42.89
C ALA A 691 -41.29 -6.79 44.30
N GLN A 692 -40.80 -5.84 45.10
CA GLN A 692 -41.14 -5.74 46.51
C GLN A 692 -41.46 -4.31 46.92
N THR A 693 -42.54 -4.25 47.67
CA THR A 693 -43.39 -3.17 48.14
C THR A 693 -42.72 -2.31 49.23
N THR A 694 -42.93 -1.00 49.22
CA THR A 694 -43.52 -0.26 50.36
C THR A 694 -43.94 1.15 49.95
N LEU A 695 -45.19 1.47 50.27
CA LEU A 695 -45.77 2.82 50.25
C LEU A 695 -45.21 3.66 51.40
N ASP A 696 -45.01 4.97 51.17
CA ASP A 696 -45.68 5.96 52.01
C ASP A 696 -45.78 7.35 51.36
N GLN A 697 -46.82 8.07 51.78
CA GLN A 697 -47.39 9.29 51.21
C GLN A 697 -46.69 10.57 51.68
N ALA A 698 -46.65 11.61 50.82
CA ALA A 698 -47.08 12.99 51.10
C ALA A 698 -46.65 13.95 49.97
N GLY A 699 -47.59 14.66 49.34
CA GLY A 699 -47.31 15.92 48.62
C GLY A 699 -47.51 17.13 49.54
N PRO A 700 -47.73 18.35 49.02
CA PRO A 700 -47.29 18.95 47.75
C PRO A 700 -46.72 20.38 47.96
N THR A 701 -46.09 21.01 46.94
CA THR A 701 -46.27 22.46 46.72
C THR A 701 -45.94 22.88 45.28
N GLN A 702 -46.83 23.71 44.74
CA GLN A 702 -46.83 24.33 43.41
C GLN A 702 -45.92 25.58 43.33
N ALA A 703 -45.48 25.94 42.12
CA ALA A 703 -45.72 27.27 41.52
C ALA A 703 -45.29 27.26 40.03
N GLY A 704 -46.21 27.69 39.15
CA GLY A 704 -46.00 27.85 37.71
C GLY A 704 -45.43 29.23 37.30
N PRO A 705 -45.31 29.49 35.99
CA PRO A 705 -44.53 30.58 35.41
C PRO A 705 -45.38 31.82 35.06
N THR A 706 -44.73 32.98 34.91
CA THR A 706 -45.39 34.23 34.47
C THR A 706 -44.69 34.83 33.26
N GLN A 707 -45.44 35.01 32.17
CA GLN A 707 -45.14 35.86 31.01
C GLN A 707 -45.45 37.33 31.31
N ALA A 708 -44.76 38.27 30.64
CA ALA A 708 -45.35 39.54 30.19
C ALA A 708 -44.50 40.19 29.09
N GLY A 709 -45.17 40.68 28.04
CA GLY A 709 -44.63 41.35 26.85
C GLY A 709 -44.51 42.89 26.97
N PRO A 710 -44.49 43.63 25.83
CA PRO A 710 -43.64 44.80 25.60
C PRO A 710 -44.34 46.17 25.72
N THR A 711 -43.58 47.28 25.70
CA THR A 711 -44.14 48.63 25.45
C THR A 711 -43.11 49.62 24.86
N GLN A 712 -43.52 50.33 23.81
CA GLN A 712 -42.86 51.51 23.21
C GLN A 712 -43.37 52.83 23.85
N ALA A 713 -42.53 53.88 23.89
CA ALA A 713 -42.86 55.29 23.57
C ALA A 713 -41.62 56.22 23.74
N GLY A 714 -41.35 57.12 22.77
CA GLY A 714 -40.46 58.30 22.91
C GLY A 714 -41.22 59.53 23.47
N PRO A 715 -40.87 60.82 23.20
CA PRO A 715 -39.70 61.46 22.55
C PRO A 715 -39.15 62.72 23.31
N THR A 716 -38.02 63.36 22.90
CA THR A 716 -37.82 64.86 22.83
C THR A 716 -36.50 65.30 22.12
N GLN A 717 -36.50 66.54 21.62
CA GLN A 717 -35.63 67.20 20.60
C GLN A 717 -34.36 67.92 21.11
N ALA A 718 -33.39 68.23 20.21
CA ALA A 718 -32.92 69.59 19.82
C ALA A 718 -31.69 69.57 18.85
N GLY A 719 -31.70 70.42 17.79
CA GLY A 719 -30.56 70.73 16.90
C GLY A 719 -29.68 71.90 17.41
N PRO A 720 -28.73 72.54 16.65
CA PRO A 720 -28.87 72.90 15.21
C PRO A 720 -27.59 72.95 14.30
N ALA A 721 -27.84 73.25 13.01
CA ALA A 721 -27.10 74.08 12.02
C ALA A 721 -25.79 73.62 11.30
N GLY A 722 -25.79 73.79 9.97
CA GLY A 722 -24.57 73.95 9.14
C GLY A 722 -24.69 73.50 7.67
N SER A 723 -25.14 74.40 6.78
CA SER A 723 -25.30 74.21 5.33
C SER A 723 -24.03 74.53 4.51
N GLY A 724 -23.80 73.82 3.38
CA GLY A 724 -22.85 74.25 2.34
C GLY A 724 -22.67 73.26 1.18
N ARG A 725 -23.45 73.45 0.11
CA ARG A 725 -23.35 72.86 -1.26
C ARG A 725 -22.69 73.94 -2.19
N PRO A 726 -22.58 73.81 -3.54
CA PRO A 726 -22.51 72.67 -4.49
C PRO A 726 -21.48 72.88 -5.64
N LEU A 727 -21.60 72.04 -6.71
CA LEU A 727 -21.27 72.24 -8.15
C LEU A 727 -20.09 71.38 -8.65
N GLY A 728 -20.18 70.69 -9.78
CA GLY A 728 -21.22 70.63 -10.82
C GLY A 728 -20.90 69.55 -11.85
#